data_AF-A0A8J4FL22-F1
#
_entry.id   AF-A0A8J4FL22-F1
#
_cell.length_a   1.000
_cell.length_b   1.000
_cell.length_c   1.000
_cell.angle_alpha   90.00
_cell.angle_beta   90.00
_cell.angle_gamma   90.00
#
_symmetry.space_group_name_H-M   'P 1'
#
loop_
_entity.id
_entity.type
_entity.pdbx_description
1 polymer ?
#
loop_
_entity_poly.entity_id
_entity_poly.type
_entity_poly.pdbx_seq_one_letter_code
_entity_poly.pdbx_strand_id
1 'polypeptide(L)'
;KAEEMDAKEEDAADPQVGGLAPPSTSSSIRKRDQREASQKLKDADEAREREAAQAAADSITRLESWPAPPLPPLEPEEGEPATAMGEGPEGPASFDGSSKGTPPREDTPTLPVPSTPVQPLPLLLHQQQEGQEQEPAAAAEEGAKPSAVRAIGTDTTDTQTDPATSVTGAQPTVPSPPSPPPATQSSPPEPLPLPVHKDDEVIRLGDDPPARPGGEMLSAAAAPLASAAAAPEGDDGEWYSEPESESEVDPETDYVLKPHPSIPPPAGPLLIIILSGIAEAAAAGGAADPANRHNAVCAADTPALDAARAAAAAVGRLRTLRSHGAAVGLPATAGVAHSEASHLTLACGRALPQATTLVDAALASGALFRSPGWRHLRSAFTPPHTVHFIGLLSDGGVHSSVRHLTALLRGAAARGAMRLRVHVLLDGRDVPDGSSVTYIDDLEVELAALRAGGCDARVASGGGRMRVTMDRYQSDWSVVKRGWDAHVLGQAPHKFTDPLTAIIKLRGSEAAPVPDQFLEPFVIVEEDDFDDYQDDDTDYEDEEEDDSDEDKKEGKQRCSSSSSNMNRRGGGRSNRGGGNDRGGLPVGPIQDGDGVVLFNFRADRMLQFAAALEAPEGQFEGFERGRVPKDLRVVGLTRYDQATRVPAHVLVRPAPGRGQHVVGRYLAASGVSSLAVVEAGSAGHITFCWNGNRSGKLHDRLDQHIGVPSDKCEPGRLPKPRAAQVAAAVREALQGGQHRLIRVLLPDPDLAAHTGDMSGTARAIEAVDAAVGQMLSAVDSVNGRWMLTSDHGNADDMVQRDVWGCALYDDDMRPLPYPGHTNAPVPLLIGGAGLPDRVRFRRDLTEGGLANVAATLLNLLGFEAPDVYEPSLVAV
;
A
#
# COMPACT_ATOMS: atom_id res chain seq x y z
N LYS A 1 -16.22 29.93 24.92
CA LYS A 1 -17.60 29.68 24.39
C LYS A 1 -18.60 29.28 25.48
N ALA A 2 -18.24 28.48 26.50
CA ALA A 2 -19.13 28.26 27.66
C ALA A 2 -19.19 29.47 28.62
N GLU A 3 -18.11 30.24 28.77
CA GLU A 3 -18.10 31.43 29.66
C GLU A 3 -18.81 32.67 29.07
N GLU A 4 -19.20 32.64 27.79
CA GLU A 4 -19.82 33.80 27.11
C GLU A 4 -21.36 33.69 27.04
N MET A 5 -21.93 32.56 27.50
CA MET A 5 -23.38 32.33 27.56
C MET A 5 -24.00 32.69 28.92
N ASP A 6 -23.22 32.67 30.02
CA ASP A 6 -23.74 32.95 31.37
C ASP A 6 -23.99 34.45 31.64
N ALA A 7 -23.54 35.36 30.77
CA ALA A 7 -23.68 36.80 30.96
C ALA A 7 -24.93 37.41 30.31
N LYS A 8 -25.81 36.61 29.68
CA LYS A 8 -26.99 37.12 28.94
C LYS A 8 -28.35 36.69 29.48
N GLU A 9 -28.40 35.95 30.60
CA GLU A 9 -29.66 35.48 31.19
C GLU A 9 -30.14 36.29 32.42
N GLU A 10 -29.45 37.37 32.82
CA GLU A 10 -29.82 38.16 34.02
C GLU A 10 -30.74 39.38 33.77
N ASP A 11 -31.10 39.73 32.54
CA ASP A 11 -31.92 40.93 32.25
C ASP A 11 -33.18 40.61 31.42
N ALA A 12 -34.13 39.86 31.99
CA ALA A 12 -35.55 39.93 31.60
C ALA A 12 -36.47 39.13 32.55
N ALA A 13 -36.89 39.73 33.67
CA ALA A 13 -38.09 39.26 34.38
C ALA A 13 -38.83 40.42 35.08
N ASP A 14 -40.07 40.68 34.65
CA ASP A 14 -41.11 41.44 35.35
C ASP A 14 -42.40 40.57 35.33
N PRO A 15 -43.39 40.71 36.25
CA PRO A 15 -43.78 39.59 37.08
C PRO A 15 -45.25 39.20 36.83
N GLN A 16 -45.66 38.01 37.28
CA GLN A 16 -46.84 37.82 38.13
C GLN A 16 -47.26 36.34 38.23
N VAL A 17 -47.80 36.03 39.42
CA VAL A 17 -48.61 34.87 39.82
C VAL A 17 -47.85 33.62 40.32
N GLY A 18 -47.45 33.69 41.60
CA GLY A 18 -48.10 32.92 42.67
C GLY A 18 -47.71 31.46 42.90
N GLY A 19 -46.95 31.21 43.98
CA GLY A 19 -47.06 29.95 44.73
C GLY A 19 -45.77 29.41 45.39
N LEU A 20 -45.62 29.68 46.69
CA LEU A 20 -44.96 28.87 47.73
C LEU A 20 -43.46 28.49 47.58
N ALA A 21 -42.61 29.10 48.42
CA ALA A 21 -41.28 28.58 48.84
C ALA A 21 -41.44 27.78 50.17
N PRO A 22 -40.62 26.73 50.48
CA PRO A 22 -39.21 26.89 50.94
C PRO A 22 -38.31 25.62 50.69
N PRO A 23 -37.11 25.41 51.31
CA PRO A 23 -36.01 26.29 51.69
C PRO A 23 -34.69 25.97 50.94
N SER A 24 -33.79 26.95 50.90
CA SER A 24 -32.46 26.94 50.29
C SER A 24 -31.37 26.39 51.22
N THR A 25 -30.76 25.24 50.90
CA THR A 25 -29.43 24.83 51.45
C THR A 25 -28.58 23.91 50.55
N SER A 26 -29.07 23.39 49.41
CA SER A 26 -28.30 22.40 48.61
C SER A 26 -27.40 22.97 47.49
N SER A 27 -27.63 24.23 47.08
CA SER A 27 -26.92 24.85 45.93
C SER A 27 -25.51 25.34 46.28
N SER A 28 -25.32 25.87 47.48
CA SER A 28 -24.03 26.43 47.93
C SER A 28 -22.99 25.37 48.32
N ILE A 29 -23.42 24.17 48.72
CA ILE A 29 -22.53 23.04 49.03
C ILE A 29 -22.00 22.41 47.73
N ARG A 30 -22.87 22.18 46.73
CA ARG A 30 -22.46 21.64 45.42
C ARG A 30 -21.48 22.52 44.66
N LYS A 31 -21.62 23.85 44.73
CA LYS A 31 -20.68 24.79 44.08
C LYS A 31 -19.32 24.85 44.77
N ARG A 32 -19.25 24.55 46.08
CA ARG A 32 -17.98 24.47 46.82
C ARG A 32 -17.25 23.16 46.51
N ASP A 33 -17.99 22.06 46.49
CA ASP A 33 -17.45 20.72 46.18
C ASP A 33 -16.90 20.64 44.75
N GLN A 34 -17.56 21.28 43.76
CA GLN A 34 -17.06 21.34 42.39
C GLN A 34 -15.79 22.18 42.23
N ARG A 35 -15.66 23.29 43.00
CA ARG A 35 -14.44 24.12 42.99
C ARG A 35 -13.27 23.41 43.66
N GLU A 36 -13.52 22.70 44.76
CA GLU A 36 -12.50 21.90 45.43
C GLU A 36 -12.07 20.69 44.58
N ALA A 37 -12.99 20.07 43.82
CA ALA A 37 -12.66 19.00 42.87
C ALA A 37 -11.84 19.52 41.67
N SER A 38 -12.20 20.69 41.10
CA SER A 38 -11.42 21.32 40.02
C SER A 38 -10.03 21.75 40.47
N GLN A 39 -9.89 22.24 41.71
CA GLN A 39 -8.58 22.62 42.24
C GLN A 39 -7.70 21.39 42.48
N LYS A 40 -8.27 20.30 43.02
CA LYS A 40 -7.54 19.02 43.17
C LYS A 40 -7.09 18.43 41.84
N LEU A 41 -7.87 18.60 40.77
CA LEU A 41 -7.47 18.17 39.42
C LEU A 41 -6.28 18.99 38.91
N LYS A 42 -6.34 20.33 39.05
CA LYS A 42 -5.23 21.22 38.67
C LYS A 42 -3.95 20.92 39.44
N ASP A 43 -4.06 20.71 40.76
CA ASP A 43 -2.91 20.40 41.60
C ASP A 43 -2.29 19.03 41.23
N ALA A 44 -3.10 18.07 40.76
CA ALA A 44 -2.63 16.77 40.29
C ALA A 44 -1.95 16.84 38.91
N ASP A 45 -2.47 17.65 38.00
CA ASP A 45 -1.86 17.87 36.68
C ASP A 45 -0.52 18.61 36.81
N GLU A 46 -0.43 19.65 37.66
CA GLU A 46 0.83 20.33 37.95
C GLU A 46 1.87 19.41 38.61
N ALA A 47 1.43 18.45 39.44
CA ALA A 47 2.32 17.45 40.03
C ALA A 47 2.86 16.47 38.97
N ARG A 48 2.01 16.03 38.04
CA ARG A 48 2.41 15.15 36.92
C ARG A 48 3.37 15.83 35.94
N GLU A 49 3.16 17.11 35.64
CA GLU A 49 4.08 17.89 34.81
C GLU A 49 5.46 18.03 35.46
N ARG A 50 5.53 18.24 36.78
CA ARG A 50 6.81 18.28 37.51
C ARG A 50 7.53 16.94 37.51
N GLU A 51 6.79 15.84 37.66
CA GLU A 51 7.34 14.49 37.66
C GLU A 51 7.87 14.10 36.25
N ALA A 52 7.13 14.47 35.19
CA ALA A 52 7.57 14.29 33.80
C ALA A 52 8.81 15.15 33.46
N ALA A 53 8.85 16.40 33.92
CA ALA A 53 10.01 17.28 33.75
C ALA A 53 11.26 16.74 34.48
N GLN A 54 11.08 16.18 35.68
CA GLN A 54 12.16 15.54 36.42
C GLN A 54 12.65 14.27 35.72
N ALA A 55 11.75 13.42 35.21
CA ALA A 55 12.11 12.22 34.45
C ALA A 55 12.86 12.55 33.15
N ALA A 56 12.50 13.65 32.48
CA ALA A 56 13.22 14.14 31.31
C ALA A 56 14.62 14.66 31.68
N ALA A 57 14.76 15.42 32.77
CA ALA A 57 16.06 15.88 33.28
C ALA A 57 16.98 14.71 33.69
N ASP A 58 16.43 13.69 34.34
CA ASP A 58 17.17 12.48 34.73
C ASP A 58 17.61 11.66 33.50
N SER A 59 16.82 11.67 32.42
CA SER A 59 17.13 11.01 31.15
C SER A 59 18.25 11.74 30.37
N ILE A 60 18.25 13.07 30.40
CA ILE A 60 19.33 13.89 29.82
C ILE A 60 20.64 13.65 30.58
N THR A 61 20.58 13.57 31.91
CA THR A 61 21.75 13.28 32.76
C THR A 61 22.31 11.86 32.52
N ARG A 62 21.47 10.89 32.11
CA ARG A 62 21.91 9.55 31.67
C ARG A 62 22.55 9.53 30.28
N LEU A 63 22.12 10.41 29.37
CA LEU A 63 22.72 10.53 28.03
C LEU A 63 24.13 11.15 28.08
N GLU A 64 24.38 12.07 29.00
CA GLU A 64 25.70 12.69 29.20
C GLU A 64 26.74 11.76 29.85
N SER A 65 26.33 10.59 30.38
CA SER A 65 27.20 9.61 31.04
C SER A 65 27.44 8.33 30.22
N TRP A 66 27.01 8.30 28.96
CA TRP A 66 27.20 7.15 28.06
C TRP A 66 28.63 7.13 27.49
N PRO A 67 29.48 6.13 27.80
CA PRO A 67 30.81 6.05 27.20
C PRO A 67 30.69 5.68 25.71
N ALA A 68 31.43 6.40 24.86
CA ALA A 68 31.51 6.08 23.44
C ALA A 68 32.03 4.64 23.22
N PRO A 69 31.48 3.88 22.27
CA PRO A 69 31.99 2.54 21.96
C PRO A 69 33.41 2.63 21.37
N PRO A 70 34.32 1.69 21.69
CA PRO A 70 35.64 1.67 21.09
C PRO A 70 35.54 1.36 19.60
N LEU A 71 36.26 2.14 18.79
CA LEU A 71 36.42 1.90 17.36
C LEU A 71 37.12 0.56 17.11
N PRO A 72 36.70 -0.24 16.11
CA PRO A 72 37.40 -1.47 15.74
C PRO A 72 38.79 -1.15 15.14
N PRO A 73 39.81 -1.99 15.38
CA PRO A 73 41.14 -1.78 14.82
C PRO A 73 41.12 -1.99 13.30
N LEU A 74 41.78 -1.07 12.58
CA LEU A 74 42.09 -1.19 11.16
C LEU A 74 43.23 -2.19 10.99
N GLU A 75 42.99 -3.27 10.25
CA GLU A 75 44.05 -4.17 9.81
C GLU A 75 44.84 -3.54 8.63
N PRO A 76 46.18 -3.66 8.60
CA PRO A 76 46.99 -3.13 7.51
C PRO A 76 47.01 -4.10 6.32
N GLU A 77 46.78 -3.57 5.11
CA GLU A 77 47.02 -4.30 3.87
C GLU A 77 48.52 -4.58 3.70
N GLU A 78 48.87 -5.86 3.59
CA GLU A 78 50.18 -6.32 3.15
C GLU A 78 50.32 -6.12 1.63
N GLY A 79 51.29 -5.30 1.23
CA GLY A 79 51.68 -5.12 -0.15
C GLY A 79 52.64 -6.19 -0.65
N GLU A 80 52.62 -6.44 -1.96
CA GLU A 80 53.74 -7.02 -2.70
C GLU A 80 54.10 -6.14 -3.92
N PRO A 81 55.37 -6.17 -4.37
CA PRO A 81 56.06 -4.96 -4.79
C PRO A 81 56.09 -4.71 -6.31
N ALA A 82 56.20 -3.42 -6.65
CA ALA A 82 56.47 -2.92 -7.98
C ALA A 82 57.88 -3.30 -8.48
N THR A 83 57.96 -3.69 -9.76
CA THR A 83 59.20 -3.61 -10.56
C THR A 83 59.12 -2.42 -11.51
N ALA A 84 60.27 -1.79 -11.70
CA ALA A 84 60.44 -0.41 -12.13
C ALA A 84 60.76 -0.24 -13.62
N MET A 85 60.82 1.04 -14.00
CA MET A 85 61.60 1.67 -15.09
C MET A 85 60.88 1.89 -16.43
N GLY A 86 60.85 3.16 -16.86
CA GLY A 86 60.63 3.53 -18.26
C GLY A 86 60.20 4.98 -18.46
N GLU A 87 61.17 5.85 -18.76
CA GLU A 87 61.06 7.29 -19.02
C GLU A 87 60.18 7.65 -20.25
N GLY A 88 59.67 8.89 -20.32
CA GLY A 88 58.79 9.44 -21.38
C GLY A 88 59.49 9.71 -22.73
N PRO A 89 59.13 10.73 -23.54
CA PRO A 89 58.03 11.70 -23.42
C PRO A 89 57.34 12.07 -24.80
N GLU A 90 56.52 13.14 -24.78
CA GLU A 90 56.17 14.07 -25.89
C GLU A 90 55.01 13.79 -26.89
N GLY A 91 54.08 14.77 -26.94
CA GLY A 91 53.74 15.48 -28.20
C GLY A 91 52.36 15.23 -28.83
N PRO A 92 51.50 16.27 -29.00
CA PRO A 92 50.19 16.18 -29.67
C PRO A 92 50.25 16.58 -31.15
N ALA A 93 49.35 16.04 -31.98
CA ALA A 93 49.13 16.52 -33.34
C ALA A 93 47.65 16.49 -33.75
N SER A 94 47.10 17.68 -33.95
CA SER A 94 45.95 17.99 -34.79
C SER A 94 46.24 17.69 -36.26
N PHE A 95 45.25 17.25 -37.05
CA PHE A 95 45.11 17.72 -38.45
C PHE A 95 43.68 17.58 -38.98
N ASP A 96 43.33 18.61 -39.73
CA ASP A 96 42.10 18.96 -40.45
C ASP A 96 41.92 18.14 -41.75
N GLY A 97 40.72 18.16 -42.35
CA GLY A 97 40.57 17.73 -43.75
C GLY A 97 39.18 17.24 -44.19
N SER A 98 38.35 18.17 -44.63
CA SER A 98 37.12 17.99 -45.43
C SER A 98 37.28 17.09 -46.68
N SER A 99 36.21 16.39 -47.11
CA SER A 99 35.69 16.50 -48.49
C SER A 99 34.36 15.75 -48.71
N LYS A 100 33.54 16.36 -49.57
CA LYS A 100 32.26 15.87 -50.11
C LYS A 100 32.47 14.74 -51.13
N GLY A 101 31.50 13.83 -51.24
CA GLY A 101 31.32 13.00 -52.44
C GLY A 101 30.27 11.90 -52.27
N THR A 102 29.26 11.91 -53.14
CA THR A 102 28.23 10.87 -53.34
C THR A 102 28.18 10.61 -54.86
N PRO A 103 27.61 9.52 -55.40
CA PRO A 103 27.69 8.06 -55.12
C PRO A 103 28.29 7.31 -56.36
N PRO A 104 28.17 5.96 -56.56
CA PRO A 104 26.91 5.29 -56.96
C PRO A 104 26.69 3.87 -56.37
N ARG A 105 25.46 3.38 -56.54
CA ARG A 105 25.00 2.00 -56.35
C ARG A 105 25.70 1.04 -57.31
N GLU A 106 25.96 -0.20 -56.87
CA GLU A 106 25.64 -1.41 -57.64
C GLU A 106 25.73 -2.68 -56.77
N ASP A 107 24.96 -3.66 -57.21
CA ASP A 107 24.58 -4.92 -56.58
C ASP A 107 25.74 -5.86 -56.26
N THR A 108 25.56 -6.74 -55.27
CA THR A 108 26.09 -8.12 -55.29
C THR A 108 25.47 -8.99 -54.18
N PRO A 109 25.54 -10.33 -54.32
CA PRO A 109 24.44 -11.24 -54.01
C PRO A 109 24.53 -11.91 -52.63
N THR A 110 23.40 -12.51 -52.28
CA THR A 110 23.18 -13.46 -51.20
C THR A 110 24.10 -14.69 -51.27
N LEU A 111 24.76 -14.98 -50.14
CA LEU A 111 25.20 -16.33 -49.73
C LEU A 111 24.92 -16.54 -48.23
N PRO A 112 24.66 -17.78 -47.79
CA PRO A 112 23.94 -18.07 -46.56
C PRO A 112 24.88 -18.16 -45.35
N VAL A 113 24.43 -17.65 -44.20
CA VAL A 113 25.10 -17.82 -42.90
C VAL A 113 24.26 -18.79 -42.06
N PRO A 114 24.86 -19.85 -41.48
CA PRO A 114 24.14 -20.84 -40.69
C PRO A 114 23.71 -20.26 -39.33
N SER A 115 22.45 -20.52 -38.98
CA SER A 115 21.88 -20.21 -37.67
C SER A 115 22.38 -21.20 -36.61
N THR A 116 23.27 -20.76 -35.75
CA THR A 116 23.49 -21.33 -34.40
C THR A 116 22.85 -20.40 -33.37
N PRO A 117 21.98 -20.92 -32.47
CA PRO A 117 21.44 -20.12 -31.38
C PRO A 117 22.53 -19.81 -30.35
N VAL A 118 22.77 -18.53 -30.11
CA VAL A 118 23.59 -18.06 -28.99
C VAL A 118 22.74 -18.20 -27.72
N GLN A 119 23.21 -19.03 -26.79
CA GLN A 119 22.66 -19.15 -25.45
C GLN A 119 22.84 -17.84 -24.67
N PRO A 120 21.83 -17.35 -23.92
CA PRO A 120 22.04 -16.27 -22.98
C PRO A 120 22.89 -16.73 -21.79
N LEU A 121 23.86 -15.90 -21.39
CA LEU A 121 24.65 -16.10 -20.18
C LEU A 121 23.75 -16.12 -18.93
N PRO A 122 24.06 -16.94 -17.92
CA PRO A 122 23.27 -17.05 -16.70
C PRO A 122 23.42 -15.81 -15.81
N LEU A 123 22.29 -15.32 -15.32
CA LEU A 123 22.20 -14.45 -14.15
C LEU A 123 22.84 -15.16 -12.96
N LEU A 124 23.76 -14.47 -12.27
CA LEU A 124 24.43 -14.92 -11.05
C LEU A 124 23.41 -15.21 -9.95
N LEU A 125 23.10 -16.49 -9.76
CA LEU A 125 22.40 -17.03 -8.60
C LEU A 125 23.37 -17.11 -7.41
N HIS A 126 23.01 -16.52 -6.26
CA HIS A 126 23.71 -16.75 -5.01
C HIS A 126 23.36 -18.16 -4.49
N GLN A 127 24.36 -19.03 -4.36
CA GLN A 127 24.22 -20.33 -3.72
C GLN A 127 24.05 -20.13 -2.20
N GLN A 128 22.96 -20.64 -1.64
CA GLN A 128 22.85 -20.87 -0.20
C GLN A 128 23.64 -22.14 0.14
N GLN A 129 24.66 -22.01 1.00
CA GLN A 129 25.26 -23.14 1.70
C GLN A 129 24.53 -23.33 3.04
N GLU A 130 24.07 -24.56 3.25
CA GLU A 130 23.53 -25.06 4.51
C GLU A 130 24.61 -25.00 5.60
N GLY A 131 24.32 -24.32 6.71
CA GLY A 131 25.14 -24.29 7.91
C GLY A 131 24.40 -24.95 9.07
N GLN A 132 24.92 -26.10 9.50
CA GLN A 132 24.43 -26.92 10.61
C GLN A 132 24.55 -26.19 11.96
N GLU A 133 23.57 -26.45 12.83
CA GLU A 133 23.55 -26.09 14.25
C GLU A 133 24.75 -26.65 15.02
N GLN A 134 25.39 -25.81 15.84
CA GLN A 134 26.10 -26.21 17.06
C GLN A 134 25.94 -25.11 18.13
N GLU A 135 25.31 -25.44 19.26
CA GLU A 135 25.44 -24.69 20.53
C GLU A 135 26.89 -24.78 21.07
N PRO A 136 27.32 -23.88 21.98
CA PRO A 136 27.30 -24.29 23.39
C PRO A 136 27.07 -23.18 24.45
N ALA A 137 26.33 -23.58 25.48
CA ALA A 137 26.60 -23.57 26.94
C ALA A 137 27.36 -22.41 27.66
N ALA A 138 26.82 -22.14 28.85
CA ALA A 138 27.18 -21.15 29.86
C ALA A 138 28.49 -21.40 30.63
N ALA A 139 29.04 -20.33 31.23
CA ALA A 139 29.82 -20.37 32.47
C ALA A 139 29.78 -19.02 33.22
N ALA A 140 29.76 -19.12 34.55
CA ALA A 140 29.53 -18.06 35.54
C ALA A 140 30.83 -17.58 36.22
N GLU A 141 30.66 -16.73 37.26
CA GLU A 141 31.62 -16.28 38.31
C GLU A 141 32.62 -15.16 37.96
N GLU A 142 33.14 -14.36 38.91
CA GLU A 142 32.70 -13.74 40.16
C GLU A 142 33.84 -12.75 40.56
N GLY A 143 33.53 -11.68 41.30
CA GLY A 143 34.41 -11.11 42.34
C GLY A 143 35.74 -10.39 42.01
N ALA A 144 35.79 -9.07 42.26
CA ALA A 144 36.68 -8.41 43.27
C ALA A 144 37.10 -6.95 42.91
N LYS A 145 36.85 -6.04 43.87
CA LYS A 145 37.41 -4.67 44.06
C LYS A 145 38.80 -4.74 44.76
N PRO A 146 39.50 -3.64 45.18
CA PRO A 146 39.45 -2.19 44.86
C PRO A 146 40.84 -1.49 44.65
N SER A 147 40.78 -0.17 44.39
CA SER A 147 41.63 0.93 44.93
C SER A 147 42.82 1.51 44.14
N ALA A 148 42.62 2.82 43.86
CA ALA A 148 43.52 3.97 44.04
C ALA A 148 44.79 4.13 43.17
N VAL A 149 44.94 5.33 42.54
CA VAL A 149 45.94 6.37 42.90
C VAL A 149 46.14 7.42 41.77
N ARG A 150 46.05 8.69 42.19
CA ARG A 150 46.69 9.96 41.74
C ARG A 150 46.62 10.51 40.31
N ALA A 151 46.36 11.83 40.34
CA ALA A 151 46.49 12.88 39.33
C ALA A 151 47.93 13.27 38.93
N ILE A 152 48.06 13.81 37.72
CA ILE A 152 49.05 14.82 37.22
C ILE A 152 48.31 15.55 36.06
N GLY A 153 48.04 16.88 36.07
CA GLY A 153 48.91 17.99 35.60
C GLY A 153 49.06 17.96 34.05
N THR A 154 48.84 18.99 33.23
CA THR A 154 49.18 20.43 33.32
C THR A 154 48.69 21.20 32.08
N ASP A 155 48.49 22.51 32.24
CA ASP A 155 48.72 23.64 31.31
C ASP A 155 48.03 23.73 29.94
N THR A 156 47.32 24.84 29.69
CA THR A 156 47.96 26.07 29.16
C THR A 156 47.00 27.27 29.14
N THR A 157 47.62 28.45 29.20
CA THR A 157 47.11 29.78 29.56
C THR A 157 46.58 30.63 28.39
N ASP A 158 45.49 31.34 28.67
CA ASP A 158 45.21 32.78 28.53
C ASP A 158 45.99 33.69 27.57
N THR A 159 45.24 34.63 26.93
CA THR A 159 45.44 36.10 27.00
C THR A 159 44.28 36.81 26.28
N GLN A 160 43.32 37.40 27.01
CA GLN A 160 43.20 38.83 27.40
C GLN A 160 43.13 39.87 26.25
N THR A 161 42.03 40.64 26.18
CA THR A 161 41.96 42.03 26.71
C THR A 161 40.61 42.70 26.39
N ASP A 162 40.09 43.42 27.38
CA ASP A 162 39.02 44.42 27.30
C ASP A 162 39.54 45.68 28.02
N PRO A 163 39.14 46.91 27.66
CA PRO A 163 38.58 47.78 28.70
C PRO A 163 37.45 48.72 28.25
N ALA A 164 36.61 49.05 29.24
CA ALA A 164 35.45 49.95 29.19
C ALA A 164 35.80 51.46 29.16
N THR A 165 34.92 52.31 28.60
CA THR A 165 34.12 53.35 29.33
C THR A 165 33.31 54.31 28.41
N SER A 166 31.99 54.31 28.63
CA SER A 166 31.02 55.43 28.83
C SER A 166 30.69 56.55 27.79
N VAL A 167 29.36 56.76 27.70
CA VAL A 167 28.58 58.03 27.55
C VAL A 167 27.87 58.34 26.21
N THR A 168 26.55 58.59 26.36
CA THR A 168 25.58 59.38 25.56
C THR A 168 24.96 58.82 24.26
N GLY A 169 23.65 58.57 24.34
CA GLY A 169 22.65 59.38 23.64
C GLY A 169 22.30 59.02 22.19
N ALA A 170 21.16 58.34 22.00
CA ALA A 170 20.08 58.65 21.04
C ALA A 170 19.30 57.37 20.69
N GLN A 171 18.00 57.35 20.99
CA GLN A 171 17.06 56.35 20.49
C GLN A 171 16.83 56.54 18.98
N PRO A 172 16.80 55.49 18.16
CA PRO A 172 16.15 55.54 16.86
C PRO A 172 14.66 55.20 17.01
N THR A 173 13.82 56.14 16.57
CA THR A 173 12.36 56.04 16.47
C THR A 173 11.95 55.04 15.39
N VAL A 174 11.04 54.15 15.75
CA VAL A 174 10.38 53.20 14.83
C VAL A 174 9.24 53.92 14.10
N PRO A 175 9.13 53.89 12.76
CA PRO A 175 7.99 54.46 12.07
C PRO A 175 6.77 53.53 12.20
N SER A 176 5.64 54.09 12.64
CA SER A 176 4.34 53.42 12.69
C SER A 176 3.77 53.19 11.28
N PRO A 177 3.02 52.10 11.05
CA PRO A 177 2.39 51.84 9.76
C PRO A 177 1.22 52.81 9.50
N PRO A 178 0.93 53.16 8.23
CA PRO A 178 -0.14 54.10 7.90
C PRO A 178 -1.53 53.46 8.05
N SER A 179 -2.46 54.24 8.62
CA SER A 179 -3.88 53.91 8.73
C SER A 179 -4.57 53.80 7.35
N PRO A 180 -5.57 52.91 7.19
CA PRO A 180 -6.29 52.75 5.93
C PRO A 180 -7.24 53.93 5.64
N PRO A 181 -7.48 54.29 4.36
CA PRO A 181 -8.41 55.34 3.97
C PRO A 181 -9.88 54.91 4.13
N PRO A 182 -10.82 55.87 4.25
CA PRO A 182 -12.20 55.59 4.62
C PRO A 182 -13.02 54.96 3.48
N ALA A 183 -13.93 54.07 3.88
CA ALA A 183 -14.86 53.36 3.00
C ALA A 183 -15.78 54.32 2.23
N THR A 184 -15.82 54.15 0.91
CA THR A 184 -16.85 54.76 0.05
C THR A 184 -17.90 53.70 -0.27
N GLN A 185 -19.15 54.02 0.06
CA GLN A 185 -20.33 53.22 -0.29
C GLN A 185 -20.58 53.34 -1.80
N SER A 186 -20.64 52.21 -2.51
CA SER A 186 -21.33 52.12 -3.79
C SER A 186 -21.99 50.74 -3.92
N SER A 187 -23.29 50.76 -4.22
CA SER A 187 -24.17 49.60 -4.39
C SER A 187 -23.90 48.88 -5.73
N PRO A 188 -24.32 47.60 -5.87
CA PRO A 188 -23.76 46.66 -6.84
C PRO A 188 -24.40 46.76 -8.25
N PRO A 189 -23.72 46.30 -9.32
CA PRO A 189 -24.33 46.11 -10.62
C PRO A 189 -25.10 44.77 -10.71
N GLU A 190 -26.25 44.80 -11.40
CA GLU A 190 -27.16 43.68 -11.67
C GLU A 190 -26.51 42.51 -12.43
N PRO A 191 -26.88 41.24 -12.15
CA PRO A 191 -26.56 40.11 -13.00
C PRO A 191 -27.59 39.93 -14.14
N LEU A 192 -27.10 39.75 -15.36
CA LEU A 192 -27.90 39.31 -16.52
C LEU A 192 -28.19 37.78 -16.46
N PRO A 193 -29.28 37.30 -17.08
CA PRO A 193 -29.95 36.06 -16.67
C PRO A 193 -29.44 34.80 -17.38
N LEU A 194 -29.43 33.67 -16.67
CA LEU A 194 -29.33 32.33 -17.24
C LEU A 194 -30.72 31.65 -17.27
N PRO A 195 -31.01 30.81 -18.28
CA PRO A 195 -32.35 30.29 -18.54
C PRO A 195 -32.76 29.14 -17.59
N VAL A 196 -34.05 29.14 -17.25
CA VAL A 196 -34.74 28.18 -16.37
C VAL A 196 -35.56 27.19 -17.21
N HIS A 197 -35.44 25.90 -16.90
CA HIS A 197 -36.49 24.88 -17.00
C HIS A 197 -36.34 24.01 -15.72
N LYS A 198 -37.15 24.16 -14.66
CA LYS A 198 -38.49 23.55 -14.41
C LYS A 198 -38.49 22.05 -14.77
N ASP A 199 -38.51 21.08 -13.84
CA ASP A 199 -39.42 20.90 -12.71
C ASP A 199 -38.80 20.05 -11.56
N ASP A 200 -38.94 20.48 -10.29
CA ASP A 200 -38.79 19.63 -9.09
C ASP A 200 -39.92 19.95 -8.09
N GLU A 201 -40.73 18.94 -7.77
CA GLU A 201 -41.77 18.99 -6.74
C GLU A 201 -41.15 18.89 -5.34
N VAL A 202 -41.45 19.89 -4.51
CA VAL A 202 -40.99 20.03 -3.12
C VAL A 202 -41.89 19.20 -2.18
N ILE A 203 -41.31 18.23 -1.47
CA ILE A 203 -41.88 17.69 -0.22
C ILE A 203 -41.12 18.33 0.94
N ARG A 204 -41.84 19.11 1.78
CA ARG A 204 -41.33 19.71 3.02
C ARG A 204 -41.29 18.66 4.12
N LEU A 205 -40.15 18.54 4.82
CA LEU A 205 -40.05 17.87 6.12
C LEU A 205 -39.65 18.92 7.17
N GLY A 206 -40.42 18.94 8.26
CA GLY A 206 -40.31 19.91 9.34
C GLY A 206 -39.20 19.60 10.35
N ASP A 207 -38.90 20.62 11.13
CA ASP A 207 -37.91 20.64 12.20
C ASP A 207 -38.33 19.79 13.41
N ASP A 208 -37.54 18.77 13.75
CA ASP A 208 -37.44 18.19 15.09
C ASP A 208 -36.01 17.67 15.32
N PRO A 209 -35.41 17.83 16.52
CA PRO A 209 -34.02 17.47 16.81
C PRO A 209 -33.85 15.96 17.05
N PRO A 210 -32.73 15.32 16.65
CA PRO A 210 -32.56 13.89 16.81
C PRO A 210 -32.21 13.51 18.26
N ALA A 211 -32.95 12.53 18.79
CA ALA A 211 -32.62 11.82 20.03
C ALA A 211 -31.46 10.83 19.81
N ARG A 212 -30.67 10.60 20.87
CA ARG A 212 -29.48 9.72 20.94
C ARG A 212 -29.77 8.27 20.50
N PRO A 213 -28.83 7.56 19.84
CA PRO A 213 -28.88 6.11 19.75
C PRO A 213 -28.13 5.46 20.91
N GLY A 214 -28.87 4.71 21.75
CA GLY A 214 -28.32 3.58 22.50
C GLY A 214 -28.20 2.37 21.56
N GLY A 215 -27.31 1.44 21.90
CA GLY A 215 -26.91 0.35 21.02
C GLY A 215 -28.05 -0.47 20.42
N GLU A 216 -28.08 -0.51 19.09
CA GLU A 216 -28.75 -1.53 18.29
C GLU A 216 -27.81 -1.91 17.13
N MET A 217 -27.78 -3.22 16.87
CA MET A 217 -27.01 -3.90 15.83
C MET A 217 -27.02 -3.16 14.49
N LEU A 218 -25.85 -3.13 13.84
CA LEU A 218 -25.69 -2.74 12.44
C LEU A 218 -26.46 -3.69 11.52
N SER A 219 -27.76 -3.44 11.34
CA SER A 219 -28.47 -3.83 10.12
C SER A 219 -28.57 -2.59 9.24
N ALA A 220 -27.46 -2.27 8.57
CA ALA A 220 -27.52 -1.37 7.43
C ALA A 220 -28.31 -2.10 6.34
N ALA A 221 -29.58 -1.74 6.19
CA ALA A 221 -30.50 -2.29 5.21
C ALA A 221 -29.85 -2.24 3.82
N ALA A 222 -29.39 -3.39 3.34
CA ALA A 222 -29.26 -3.65 1.94
C ALA A 222 -30.62 -3.36 1.31
N ALA A 223 -30.72 -2.33 0.46
CA ALA A 223 -31.82 -2.28 -0.48
C ALA A 223 -31.90 -3.67 -1.14
N PRO A 224 -33.05 -4.35 -1.13
CA PRO A 224 -33.13 -5.67 -1.72
C PRO A 224 -32.73 -5.51 -3.18
N LEU A 225 -31.64 -6.18 -3.58
CA LEU A 225 -31.43 -6.55 -4.98
C LEU A 225 -32.64 -7.40 -5.33
N ALA A 226 -33.70 -6.74 -5.78
CA ALA A 226 -34.91 -7.36 -6.30
C ALA A 226 -34.44 -8.46 -7.23
N SER A 227 -35.02 -9.66 -7.07
CA SER A 227 -34.63 -10.84 -7.83
C SER A 227 -34.39 -10.43 -9.28
N ALA A 228 -33.15 -10.54 -9.74
CA ALA A 228 -32.80 -10.38 -11.14
C ALA A 228 -33.37 -11.60 -11.87
N ALA A 229 -34.70 -11.69 -11.94
CA ALA A 229 -35.40 -12.43 -12.95
C ALA A 229 -34.83 -11.95 -14.28
N ALA A 230 -34.44 -12.91 -15.13
CA ALA A 230 -33.75 -12.70 -16.39
C ALA A 230 -34.16 -11.39 -17.07
N ALA A 231 -33.34 -10.35 -16.92
CA ALA A 231 -33.53 -9.10 -17.64
C ALA A 231 -33.45 -9.42 -19.15
N PRO A 232 -34.33 -8.85 -19.99
CA PRO A 232 -34.35 -9.12 -21.42
C PRO A 232 -32.99 -8.81 -22.05
N GLU A 233 -32.59 -9.60 -23.05
CA GLU A 233 -31.37 -9.44 -23.84
C GLU A 233 -31.39 -8.09 -24.57
N GLY A 234 -30.98 -7.02 -23.90
CA GLY A 234 -30.67 -5.72 -24.50
C GLY A 234 -29.21 -5.69 -24.93
N ASP A 235 -28.97 -5.09 -26.10
CA ASP A 235 -27.65 -4.89 -26.70
C ASP A 235 -26.75 -4.03 -25.79
N ASP A 236 -25.80 -4.67 -25.12
CA ASP A 236 -24.79 -4.04 -24.25
C ASP A 236 -23.41 -4.00 -24.93
N GLY A 237 -23.41 -4.00 -26.26
CA GLY A 237 -22.22 -4.01 -27.12
C GLY A 237 -21.12 -3.01 -26.74
N GLU A 238 -21.43 -1.91 -26.05
CA GLU A 238 -20.45 -0.88 -25.64
C GLU A 238 -19.56 -1.28 -24.43
N TRP A 239 -20.02 -2.11 -23.49
CA TRP A 239 -19.22 -2.47 -22.29
C TRP A 239 -18.17 -3.55 -22.57
N TYR A 240 -18.45 -4.39 -23.56
CA TYR A 240 -17.62 -5.56 -23.90
C TYR A 240 -17.29 -5.65 -25.40
N SER A 241 -17.53 -4.60 -26.20
CA SER A 241 -16.83 -4.43 -27.48
C SER A 241 -15.34 -4.47 -27.17
N GLU A 242 -14.60 -5.33 -27.89
CA GLU A 242 -13.14 -5.17 -27.92
C GLU A 242 -12.89 -3.72 -28.34
N PRO A 243 -12.07 -2.92 -27.63
CA PRO A 243 -11.48 -1.78 -28.32
C PRO A 243 -10.88 -2.37 -29.59
N GLU A 244 -11.16 -1.74 -30.73
CA GLU A 244 -10.51 -2.11 -31.98
C GLU A 244 -9.02 -2.30 -31.69
N SER A 245 -8.47 -3.37 -32.26
CA SER A 245 -7.12 -3.84 -31.97
C SER A 245 -6.15 -2.67 -31.82
N GLU A 246 -5.10 -2.82 -30.99
CA GLU A 246 -3.99 -1.85 -30.87
C GLU A 246 -3.42 -1.38 -32.23
N SER A 247 -3.81 -2.01 -33.34
CA SER A 247 -3.58 -1.66 -34.74
C SER A 247 -4.13 -0.31 -35.24
N GLU A 248 -5.06 0.36 -34.54
CA GLU A 248 -5.51 1.70 -35.00
C GLU A 248 -4.56 2.84 -34.59
N VAL A 249 -3.62 2.59 -33.66
CA VAL A 249 -2.65 3.57 -33.22
C VAL A 249 -1.30 3.21 -33.81
N ASP A 250 -0.72 4.08 -34.63
CA ASP A 250 0.63 3.88 -35.13
C ASP A 250 1.62 4.29 -34.03
N PRO A 251 2.34 3.33 -33.40
CA PRO A 251 3.25 3.62 -32.31
C PRO A 251 4.40 4.56 -32.71
N GLU A 252 4.71 4.65 -34.01
CA GLU A 252 5.77 5.50 -34.53
C GLU A 252 5.33 6.93 -34.84
N THR A 253 4.03 7.21 -34.99
CA THR A 253 3.54 8.57 -35.29
C THR A 253 2.68 9.18 -34.19
N ASP A 254 1.86 8.39 -33.50
CA ASP A 254 0.82 8.93 -32.60
C ASP A 254 1.35 9.20 -31.18
N TYR A 255 2.49 8.61 -30.83
CA TYR A 255 3.15 8.80 -29.53
C TYR A 255 4.34 9.76 -29.56
N VAL A 256 4.71 10.29 -30.74
CA VAL A 256 5.85 11.21 -30.84
C VAL A 256 5.45 12.59 -30.33
N LEU A 257 6.09 13.01 -29.25
CA LEU A 257 5.84 14.29 -28.59
C LEU A 257 6.38 15.46 -29.43
N LYS A 258 5.57 16.51 -29.54
CA LYS A 258 5.96 17.77 -30.18
C LYS A 258 6.74 18.66 -29.21
N PRO A 259 7.74 19.42 -29.67
CA PRO A 259 8.40 20.43 -28.84
C PRO A 259 7.40 21.46 -28.32
N HIS A 260 7.50 21.82 -27.04
CA HIS A 260 6.64 22.84 -26.45
C HIS A 260 6.95 24.22 -27.03
N PRO A 261 5.94 25.04 -27.39
CA PRO A 261 6.15 26.31 -28.09
C PRO A 261 6.90 27.33 -27.24
N SER A 262 6.68 27.30 -25.92
CA SER A 262 7.18 28.34 -24.99
C SER A 262 8.12 27.84 -23.88
N ILE A 263 8.30 26.52 -23.70
CA ILE A 263 9.13 25.93 -22.63
C ILE A 263 10.20 25.11 -23.33
N PRO A 264 11.47 25.53 -23.35
CA PRO A 264 12.51 24.79 -24.04
C PRO A 264 12.82 23.48 -23.30
N PRO A 265 13.36 22.46 -24.01
CA PRO A 265 13.92 21.28 -23.39
C PRO A 265 14.94 21.65 -22.30
N PRO A 266 14.98 20.94 -21.16
CA PRO A 266 15.96 21.23 -20.12
C PRO A 266 17.38 20.93 -20.61
N ALA A 267 18.35 21.70 -20.13
CA ALA A 267 19.77 21.42 -20.37
C ALA A 267 20.21 20.19 -19.56
N GLY A 268 19.80 20.11 -18.29
CA GLY A 268 19.95 18.92 -17.45
C GLY A 268 18.74 17.97 -17.46
N PRO A 269 18.73 16.97 -16.58
CA PRO A 269 17.61 16.06 -16.40
C PRO A 269 16.42 16.72 -15.67
N LEU A 270 15.23 16.13 -15.81
CA LEU A 270 14.08 16.39 -14.95
C LEU A 270 13.97 15.28 -13.89
N LEU A 271 13.91 15.66 -12.62
CA LEU A 271 13.67 14.76 -11.49
C LEU A 271 12.21 14.91 -11.01
N ILE A 272 11.45 13.82 -10.93
CA ILE A 272 10.17 13.78 -10.22
C ILE A 272 10.31 12.95 -8.94
N ILE A 273 9.99 13.56 -7.80
CA ILE A 273 10.04 12.92 -6.48
C ILE A 273 8.60 12.76 -5.99
N ILE A 274 8.22 11.52 -5.69
CA ILE A 274 6.90 11.15 -5.14
C ILE A 274 7.11 10.74 -3.69
N LEU A 275 6.54 11.51 -2.77
CA LEU A 275 6.57 11.29 -1.32
C LEU A 275 5.34 10.49 -0.91
N SER A 276 5.47 9.18 -0.73
CA SER A 276 4.29 8.36 -0.46
C SER A 276 3.74 8.63 0.94
N GLY A 277 2.42 8.84 1.05
CA GLY A 277 1.74 9.03 2.34
C GLY A 277 1.94 10.39 3.01
N ILE A 278 2.47 11.41 2.32
CA ILE A 278 2.59 12.78 2.83
C ILE A 278 1.52 13.67 2.17
N ALA A 279 0.62 14.24 2.96
CA ALA A 279 -0.35 15.23 2.49
C ALA A 279 -0.27 16.55 3.27
N GLU A 280 -0.97 17.57 2.75
CA GLU A 280 -1.08 18.88 3.38
C GLU A 280 -2.03 18.81 4.58
N ALA A 281 -1.60 19.39 5.71
CA ALA A 281 -2.41 19.42 6.92
C ALA A 281 -3.73 20.18 6.70
N ALA A 282 -4.82 19.68 7.29
CA ALA A 282 -6.12 20.35 7.26
C ALA A 282 -6.16 21.65 8.11
N ALA A 283 -5.27 21.77 9.11
CA ALA A 283 -5.24 22.90 10.03
C ALA A 283 -4.05 23.84 9.77
N ALA A 284 -4.34 25.13 9.66
CA ALA A 284 -3.33 26.18 9.57
C ALA A 284 -2.72 26.44 10.95
N GLY A 285 -1.45 26.06 11.18
CA GLY A 285 -0.82 26.35 12.49
C GLY A 285 0.49 25.66 12.87
N GLY A 286 1.10 24.84 12.00
CA GLY A 286 2.37 24.16 12.30
C GLY A 286 2.28 23.19 13.50
N ALA A 287 3.42 22.67 13.96
CA ALA A 287 3.49 21.66 15.03
C ALA A 287 2.88 22.11 16.37
N ALA A 288 2.93 23.43 16.65
CA ALA A 288 2.47 23.99 17.92
C ALA A 288 0.94 24.14 18.01
N ASP A 289 0.21 23.99 16.90
CA ASP A 289 -1.24 24.01 16.90
C ASP A 289 -1.79 22.70 17.50
N PRO A 290 -2.63 22.75 18.56
CA PRO A 290 -3.27 21.57 19.13
C PRO A 290 -4.04 20.72 18.10
N ALA A 291 -4.51 21.31 17.00
CA ALA A 291 -5.15 20.59 15.91
C ALA A 291 -4.20 19.63 15.17
N ASN A 292 -2.89 19.91 15.19
CA ASN A 292 -1.84 19.13 14.51
C ASN A 292 -1.14 18.12 15.43
N ARG A 293 -1.59 17.96 16.69
CA ARG A 293 -0.96 17.04 17.66
C ARG A 293 -0.82 15.58 17.20
N HIS A 294 -1.64 15.18 16.22
CA HIS A 294 -1.70 13.82 15.67
C HIS A 294 -1.28 13.75 14.20
N ASN A 295 -0.65 14.81 13.68
CA ASN A 295 -0.15 14.90 12.32
C ASN A 295 1.37 14.69 12.31
N ALA A 296 1.84 13.54 11.82
CA ALA A 296 3.26 13.20 11.84
C ALA A 296 4.06 14.08 10.87
N VAL A 297 3.45 14.58 9.80
CA VAL A 297 4.05 15.56 8.88
C VAL A 297 4.38 16.86 9.59
N CYS A 298 3.48 17.34 10.45
CA CYS A 298 3.73 18.54 11.26
C CYS A 298 4.72 18.28 12.41
N ALA A 299 4.76 17.07 12.96
CA ALA A 299 5.64 16.73 14.07
C ALA A 299 7.11 16.50 13.66
N ALA A 300 7.35 16.12 12.40
CA ALA A 300 8.68 15.87 11.86
C ALA A 300 9.48 17.16 11.62
N ASP A 301 10.78 17.14 11.91
CA ASP A 301 11.69 18.22 11.51
C ASP A 301 12.02 18.11 10.00
N THR A 302 11.47 19.02 9.19
CA THR A 302 11.52 18.94 7.72
C THR A 302 12.13 20.19 7.04
N PRO A 303 13.36 20.58 7.40
CA PRO A 303 13.97 21.82 6.93
C PRO A 303 14.15 21.88 5.41
N ALA A 304 14.42 20.75 4.73
CA ALA A 304 14.60 20.77 3.28
C ALA A 304 13.29 20.96 2.52
N LEU A 305 12.22 20.27 2.94
CA LEU A 305 10.87 20.40 2.41
C LEU A 305 10.30 21.79 2.70
N ASP A 306 10.47 22.29 3.92
CA ASP A 306 10.02 23.64 4.31
C ASP A 306 10.72 24.73 3.48
N ALA A 307 12.04 24.62 3.30
CA ALA A 307 12.80 25.55 2.47
C ALA A 307 12.36 25.49 1.00
N ALA A 308 12.18 24.30 0.43
CA ALA A 308 11.69 24.11 -0.93
C ALA A 308 10.27 24.68 -1.10
N ARG A 309 9.39 24.46 -0.12
CA ARG A 309 8.02 24.97 -0.09
C ARG A 309 7.98 26.48 -0.03
N ALA A 310 8.75 27.10 0.88
CA ALA A 310 8.84 28.55 1.00
C ALA A 310 9.39 29.20 -0.30
N ALA A 311 10.46 28.63 -0.85
CA ALA A 311 11.06 29.11 -2.10
C ALA A 311 10.08 29.01 -3.28
N ALA A 312 9.39 27.87 -3.42
CA ALA A 312 8.40 27.65 -4.47
C ALA A 312 7.18 28.57 -4.31
N ALA A 313 6.66 28.74 -3.09
CA ALA A 313 5.53 29.62 -2.79
C ALA A 313 5.81 31.08 -3.14
N ALA A 314 6.98 31.59 -2.77
CA ALA A 314 7.39 32.98 -3.02
C ALA A 314 7.34 33.37 -4.50
N VAL A 315 7.46 32.39 -5.40
CA VAL A 315 7.40 32.58 -6.84
C VAL A 315 6.24 31.84 -7.49
N GLY A 316 5.15 31.49 -6.80
CA GLY A 316 3.97 30.88 -7.44
C GLY A 316 4.22 29.53 -8.12
N ARG A 317 5.14 28.74 -7.56
CA ARG A 317 5.52 27.37 -7.98
C ARG A 317 5.14 26.32 -6.93
N LEU A 318 4.21 26.64 -6.04
CA LEU A 318 3.57 25.73 -5.08
C LEU A 318 2.05 25.74 -5.30
N ARG A 319 1.43 24.56 -5.27
CA ARG A 319 -0.03 24.37 -5.17
C ARG A 319 -0.36 23.02 -4.53
N THR A 320 -1.64 22.76 -4.32
CA THR A 320 -2.15 21.47 -3.86
C THR A 320 -2.90 20.74 -4.97
N LEU A 321 -2.98 19.41 -4.85
CA LEU A 321 -3.70 18.52 -5.76
C LEU A 321 -4.70 17.66 -5.01
N ARG A 322 -5.85 17.42 -5.63
CA ARG A 322 -6.78 16.36 -5.21
C ARG A 322 -6.16 15.00 -5.52
N SER A 323 -6.17 14.13 -4.51
CA SER A 323 -5.54 12.81 -4.53
C SER A 323 -6.51 11.67 -4.22
N HIS A 324 -7.81 11.93 -4.00
CA HIS A 324 -8.80 10.94 -3.58
C HIS A 324 -10.09 10.96 -4.44
N GLY A 325 -10.93 9.93 -4.25
CA GLY A 325 -12.24 9.81 -4.89
C GLY A 325 -12.19 9.91 -6.40
N ALA A 326 -13.12 10.68 -6.98
CA ALA A 326 -13.24 10.86 -8.42
C ALA A 326 -11.98 11.46 -9.08
N ALA A 327 -11.15 12.21 -8.34
CA ALA A 327 -9.92 12.79 -8.87
C ALA A 327 -8.87 11.73 -9.26
N VAL A 328 -9.02 10.50 -8.77
CA VAL A 328 -8.19 9.33 -9.12
C VAL A 328 -9.03 8.18 -9.71
N GLY A 329 -10.26 8.48 -10.13
CA GLY A 329 -11.18 7.52 -10.76
C GLY A 329 -11.86 6.53 -9.80
N LEU A 330 -11.76 6.75 -8.49
CA LEU A 330 -12.55 6.02 -7.50
C LEU A 330 -13.97 6.61 -7.40
N PRO A 331 -14.96 5.86 -6.87
CA PRO A 331 -16.29 6.40 -6.61
C PRO A 331 -16.22 7.64 -5.71
N ALA A 332 -17.15 8.59 -5.87
CA ALA A 332 -17.20 9.77 -4.98
C ALA A 332 -17.46 9.40 -3.51
N THR A 333 -18.11 8.26 -3.28
CA THR A 333 -18.36 7.69 -1.94
C THR A 333 -17.16 6.91 -1.39
N ALA A 334 -16.14 6.64 -2.21
CA ALA A 334 -14.95 5.94 -1.73
C ALA A 334 -14.19 6.85 -0.78
N GLY A 335 -13.96 6.32 0.42
CA GLY A 335 -13.27 7.00 1.51
C GLY A 335 -11.96 7.56 1.02
N VAL A 336 -10.98 6.72 0.66
CA VAL A 336 -9.57 7.12 0.51
C VAL A 336 -8.94 6.54 -0.76
N ALA A 337 -7.93 7.21 -1.32
CA ALA A 337 -7.14 6.66 -2.43
C ALA A 337 -6.10 5.65 -1.96
N HIS A 338 -5.56 4.87 -2.89
CA HIS A 338 -4.44 3.95 -2.65
C HIS A 338 -3.38 4.10 -3.74
N SER A 339 -2.14 3.71 -3.45
CA SER A 339 -0.97 3.96 -4.31
C SER A 339 -1.16 3.48 -5.76
N GLU A 340 -1.81 2.33 -6.00
CA GLU A 340 -2.08 1.87 -7.37
C GLU A 340 -2.95 2.84 -8.17
N ALA A 341 -4.06 3.33 -7.61
CA ALA A 341 -4.94 4.28 -8.29
C ALA A 341 -4.21 5.60 -8.54
N SER A 342 -3.46 6.07 -7.55
CA SER A 342 -2.72 7.32 -7.61
C SER A 342 -1.57 7.29 -8.63
N HIS A 343 -0.71 6.27 -8.60
CA HIS A 343 0.41 6.12 -9.54
C HIS A 343 -0.05 5.87 -10.98
N LEU A 344 -1.14 5.13 -11.17
CA LEU A 344 -1.76 4.99 -12.48
C LEU A 344 -2.26 6.35 -12.99
N THR A 345 -2.93 7.12 -12.14
CA THR A 345 -3.46 8.46 -12.48
C THR A 345 -2.34 9.44 -12.83
N LEU A 346 -1.26 9.46 -12.02
CA LEU A 346 -0.06 10.27 -12.26
C LEU A 346 0.56 10.00 -13.64
N ALA A 347 0.54 8.74 -14.10
CA ALA A 347 1.17 8.33 -15.35
C ALA A 347 0.24 8.38 -16.57
N CYS A 348 -1.06 8.14 -16.40
CA CYS A 348 -2.05 8.14 -17.49
C CYS A 348 -2.49 9.54 -17.92
N GLY A 349 -2.20 10.56 -17.11
CA GLY A 349 -2.66 11.92 -17.37
C GLY A 349 -4.17 12.10 -17.29
N ARG A 350 -4.90 11.11 -16.75
CA ARG A 350 -6.37 11.05 -16.71
C ARG A 350 -6.84 10.31 -15.46
N ALA A 351 -7.95 10.76 -14.89
CA ALA A 351 -8.65 10.03 -13.84
C ALA A 351 -9.52 8.92 -14.46
N LEU A 352 -8.90 7.79 -14.80
CA LEU A 352 -9.63 6.64 -15.38
C LEU A 352 -10.41 5.88 -14.29
N PRO A 353 -11.65 5.44 -14.56
CA PRO A 353 -12.40 4.62 -13.62
C PRO A 353 -11.57 3.44 -13.11
N GLN A 354 -11.49 3.32 -11.79
CA GLN A 354 -10.78 2.24 -11.13
C GLN A 354 -11.59 0.95 -11.16
N ALA A 355 -10.89 -0.16 -10.90
CA ALA A 355 -11.46 -1.50 -10.96
C ALA A 355 -12.73 -1.64 -10.10
N THR A 356 -12.72 -1.11 -8.88
CA THR A 356 -13.89 -1.09 -7.97
C THR A 356 -15.10 -0.41 -8.61
N THR A 357 -14.91 0.80 -9.15
CA THR A 357 -15.96 1.58 -9.83
C THR A 357 -16.57 0.81 -11.00
N LEU A 358 -15.73 0.16 -11.79
CA LEU A 358 -16.16 -0.62 -12.95
C LEU A 358 -16.93 -1.87 -12.55
N VAL A 359 -16.50 -2.55 -11.49
CA VAL A 359 -17.19 -3.74 -10.97
C VAL A 359 -18.54 -3.37 -10.37
N ASP A 360 -18.62 -2.29 -9.58
CA ASP A 360 -19.89 -1.81 -9.02
C ASP A 360 -20.90 -1.50 -10.12
N ALA A 361 -20.48 -0.78 -11.17
CA ALA A 361 -21.33 -0.47 -12.31
C ALA A 361 -21.74 -1.72 -13.11
N ALA A 362 -20.82 -2.68 -13.30
CA ALA A 362 -21.10 -3.92 -14.02
C ALA A 362 -22.05 -4.86 -13.24
N LEU A 363 -21.98 -4.87 -11.91
CA LEU A 363 -22.92 -5.59 -11.05
C LEU A 363 -24.29 -4.91 -11.06
N ALA A 364 -24.34 -3.59 -10.89
CA ALA A 364 -25.59 -2.82 -10.86
C ALA A 364 -26.38 -2.92 -12.18
N SER A 365 -25.70 -2.92 -13.33
CA SER A 365 -26.31 -3.10 -14.66
C SER A 365 -26.55 -4.57 -15.04
N GLY A 366 -26.03 -5.51 -14.26
CA GLY A 366 -26.00 -6.94 -14.59
C GLY A 366 -25.10 -7.32 -15.78
N ALA A 367 -24.36 -6.37 -16.36
CA ALA A 367 -23.47 -6.57 -17.49
C ALA A 367 -22.37 -7.62 -17.19
N LEU A 368 -21.92 -7.67 -15.93
CA LEU A 368 -20.97 -8.67 -15.46
C LEU A 368 -21.43 -10.10 -15.80
N PHE A 369 -22.71 -10.41 -15.61
CA PHE A 369 -23.29 -11.74 -15.81
C PHE A 369 -23.55 -12.09 -17.28
N ARG A 370 -23.29 -11.17 -18.20
CA ARG A 370 -23.36 -11.39 -19.66
C ARG A 370 -21.98 -11.39 -20.32
N SER A 371 -20.95 -11.01 -19.56
CA SER A 371 -19.57 -10.92 -20.02
C SER A 371 -19.03 -12.22 -20.64
N PRO A 372 -18.05 -12.13 -21.55
CA PRO A 372 -17.35 -13.31 -22.06
C PRO A 372 -16.72 -14.17 -20.95
N GLY A 373 -16.17 -13.54 -19.91
CA GLY A 373 -15.63 -14.24 -18.74
C GLY A 373 -16.71 -15.02 -17.99
N TRP A 374 -17.89 -14.43 -17.79
CA TRP A 374 -19.00 -15.14 -17.16
C TRP A 374 -19.48 -16.33 -18.00
N ARG A 375 -19.58 -16.18 -19.32
CA ARG A 375 -19.90 -17.30 -20.22
C ARG A 375 -18.88 -18.42 -20.16
N HIS A 376 -17.60 -18.08 -20.05
CA HIS A 376 -16.52 -19.05 -19.84
C HIS A 376 -16.71 -19.80 -18.51
N LEU A 377 -16.89 -19.07 -17.40
CA LEU A 377 -17.13 -19.63 -16.07
C LEU A 377 -18.37 -20.53 -16.01
N ARG A 378 -19.48 -20.12 -16.63
CA ARG A 378 -20.77 -20.83 -16.62
C ARG A 378 -20.65 -22.28 -17.08
N SER A 379 -19.66 -22.61 -17.90
CA SER A 379 -19.43 -23.99 -18.35
C SER A 379 -18.94 -24.95 -17.26
N ALA A 380 -18.67 -24.48 -16.04
CA ALA A 380 -18.42 -25.29 -14.83
C ALA A 380 -19.63 -25.41 -13.88
N PHE A 381 -20.81 -24.86 -14.22
CA PHE A 381 -21.94 -24.81 -13.27
C PHE A 381 -22.60 -26.18 -13.03
N THR A 382 -22.41 -27.12 -13.96
CA THR A 382 -23.04 -28.43 -13.91
C THR A 382 -22.12 -29.47 -13.28
N PRO A 383 -22.68 -30.44 -12.53
CA PRO A 383 -21.91 -31.55 -11.97
C PRO A 383 -21.10 -32.30 -13.05
N PRO A 384 -19.91 -32.83 -12.69
CA PRO A 384 -19.37 -32.93 -11.32
C PRO A 384 -18.58 -31.68 -10.87
N HIS A 385 -18.57 -30.61 -11.67
CA HIS A 385 -17.69 -29.46 -11.45
C HIS A 385 -18.15 -28.55 -10.31
N THR A 386 -17.17 -27.90 -9.69
CA THR A 386 -17.33 -26.91 -8.62
C THR A 386 -16.89 -25.54 -9.11
N VAL A 387 -17.55 -24.49 -8.65
CA VAL A 387 -17.06 -23.10 -8.85
C VAL A 387 -16.46 -22.58 -7.55
N HIS A 388 -15.17 -22.29 -7.60
CA HIS A 388 -14.37 -21.80 -6.49
C HIS A 388 -14.25 -20.28 -6.53
N PHE A 389 -14.40 -19.62 -5.39
CA PHE A 389 -14.18 -18.18 -5.22
C PHE A 389 -12.99 -17.98 -4.29
N ILE A 390 -11.95 -17.29 -4.75
CA ILE A 390 -10.70 -17.07 -3.98
C ILE A 390 -10.42 -15.57 -3.92
N GLY A 391 -10.20 -15.06 -2.73
CA GLY A 391 -9.94 -13.63 -2.54
C GLY A 391 -10.04 -13.16 -1.10
N LEU A 392 -9.77 -11.87 -0.92
CA LEU A 392 -9.75 -11.20 0.38
C LEU A 392 -11.18 -10.97 0.90
N LEU A 393 -11.48 -11.41 2.11
CA LEU A 393 -12.80 -11.30 2.74
C LEU A 393 -12.83 -10.12 3.73
N SER A 394 -13.23 -8.95 3.24
CA SER A 394 -13.51 -7.76 4.06
C SER A 394 -14.31 -6.72 3.25
N ASP A 395 -14.68 -5.63 3.90
CA ASP A 395 -15.26 -4.43 3.26
C ASP A 395 -14.24 -3.28 3.11
N GLY A 396 -12.94 -3.56 3.27
CA GLY A 396 -11.88 -2.53 3.19
C GLY A 396 -11.78 -1.84 1.83
N GLY A 397 -12.27 -2.46 0.75
CA GLY A 397 -12.45 -1.80 -0.55
C GLY A 397 -11.16 -1.50 -1.32
N VAL A 398 -10.01 -2.04 -0.87
CA VAL A 398 -8.70 -1.84 -1.51
C VAL A 398 -8.37 -2.95 -2.50
N HIS A 399 -8.56 -4.23 -2.13
CA HIS A 399 -8.28 -5.37 -3.01
C HIS A 399 -9.53 -6.08 -3.52
N SER A 400 -10.59 -6.09 -2.71
CA SER A 400 -11.84 -6.81 -2.94
C SER A 400 -12.98 -6.10 -2.20
N SER A 401 -14.18 -6.67 -2.29
CA SER A 401 -15.32 -6.28 -1.47
C SER A 401 -16.19 -7.51 -1.17
N VAL A 402 -16.58 -7.68 0.10
CA VAL A 402 -17.56 -8.70 0.50
C VAL A 402 -18.88 -8.56 -0.27
N ARG A 403 -19.27 -7.33 -0.64
CA ARG A 403 -20.47 -7.07 -1.46
C ARG A 403 -20.34 -7.67 -2.87
N HIS A 404 -19.15 -7.59 -3.46
CA HIS A 404 -18.88 -8.21 -4.77
C HIS A 404 -18.93 -9.73 -4.68
N LEU A 405 -18.29 -10.32 -3.65
CA LEU A 405 -18.34 -11.77 -3.42
C LEU A 405 -19.78 -12.27 -3.27
N THR A 406 -20.58 -11.65 -2.39
CA THR A 406 -21.98 -12.04 -2.17
C THR A 406 -22.82 -11.90 -3.44
N ALA A 407 -22.62 -10.84 -4.23
CA ALA A 407 -23.32 -10.66 -5.50
C ALA A 407 -22.93 -11.73 -6.54
N LEU A 408 -21.66 -12.12 -6.59
CA LEU A 408 -21.17 -13.18 -7.47
C LEU A 408 -21.70 -14.56 -7.07
N LEU A 409 -21.69 -14.89 -5.77
CA LEU A 409 -22.22 -16.15 -5.23
C LEU A 409 -23.72 -16.31 -5.52
N ARG A 410 -24.52 -15.30 -5.15
CA ARG A 410 -25.96 -15.27 -5.45
C ARG A 410 -26.22 -15.30 -6.95
N GLY A 411 -25.42 -14.56 -7.73
CA GLY A 411 -25.51 -14.51 -9.18
C GLY A 411 -25.23 -15.84 -9.87
N ALA A 412 -24.26 -16.61 -9.36
CA ALA A 412 -23.92 -17.95 -9.84
C ALA A 412 -25.02 -18.98 -9.50
N ALA A 413 -25.45 -19.02 -8.23
CA ALA A 413 -26.51 -19.93 -7.78
C ALA A 413 -27.83 -19.68 -8.53
N ALA A 414 -28.26 -18.42 -8.66
CA ALA A 414 -29.46 -18.05 -9.41
C ALA A 414 -29.41 -18.42 -10.90
N ARG A 415 -28.22 -18.70 -11.44
CA ARG A 415 -27.98 -19.08 -12.84
C ARG A 415 -27.59 -20.55 -13.00
N GLY A 416 -27.78 -21.36 -11.96
CA GLY A 416 -27.70 -22.82 -12.03
C GLY A 416 -26.37 -23.44 -11.60
N ALA A 417 -25.49 -22.70 -10.92
CA ALA A 417 -24.33 -23.31 -10.26
C ALA A 417 -24.81 -24.24 -9.14
N MET A 418 -24.43 -25.53 -9.20
CA MET A 418 -24.89 -26.54 -8.24
C MET A 418 -23.96 -26.66 -7.02
N ARG A 419 -22.68 -26.32 -7.17
CA ARG A 419 -21.67 -26.47 -6.13
C ARG A 419 -20.69 -25.30 -6.12
N LEU A 420 -20.61 -24.62 -4.99
CA LEU A 420 -19.77 -23.45 -4.76
C LEU A 420 -18.82 -23.67 -3.58
N ARG A 421 -17.58 -23.23 -3.71
CA ARG A 421 -16.59 -23.25 -2.63
C ARG A 421 -15.92 -21.90 -2.49
N VAL A 422 -15.75 -21.42 -1.26
CA VAL A 422 -15.08 -20.14 -0.98
C VAL A 422 -13.76 -20.41 -0.26
N HIS A 423 -12.68 -19.82 -0.76
CA HIS A 423 -11.37 -19.83 -0.15
C HIS A 423 -11.09 -18.41 0.38
N VAL A 424 -11.16 -18.26 1.69
CA VAL A 424 -11.17 -16.94 2.34
C VAL A 424 -9.76 -16.50 2.70
N LEU A 425 -9.34 -15.35 2.20
CA LEU A 425 -8.11 -14.69 2.64
C LEU A 425 -8.48 -13.61 3.65
N LEU A 426 -7.94 -13.69 4.86
CA LEU A 426 -8.35 -12.84 5.98
C LEU A 426 -7.56 -11.53 5.96
N ASP A 427 -8.24 -10.44 6.31
CA ASP A 427 -7.74 -9.08 6.12
C ASP A 427 -6.98 -8.54 7.31
N GLY A 428 -7.62 -7.79 8.23
CA GLY A 428 -6.97 -7.13 9.35
C GLY A 428 -5.89 -6.09 8.97
N ARG A 429 -5.82 -5.69 7.69
CA ARG A 429 -4.92 -4.66 7.18
C ARG A 429 -5.67 -3.46 6.62
N ASP A 430 -6.62 -3.72 5.73
CA ASP A 430 -7.46 -2.65 5.15
C ASP A 430 -8.69 -2.36 6.04
N VAL A 431 -8.89 -3.18 7.09
CA VAL A 431 -9.93 -3.11 8.11
C VAL A 431 -9.33 -3.45 9.48
N PRO A 432 -9.99 -3.13 10.61
CA PRO A 432 -9.49 -3.45 11.94
C PRO A 432 -9.18 -4.94 12.14
N ASP A 433 -8.11 -5.27 12.88
CA ASP A 433 -7.81 -6.65 13.26
C ASP A 433 -8.93 -7.27 14.11
N GLY A 434 -9.19 -8.56 13.92
CA GLY A 434 -10.24 -9.32 14.62
C GLY A 434 -11.60 -9.25 13.96
N SER A 435 -11.78 -8.37 12.97
CA SER A 435 -13.01 -8.26 12.17
C SER A 435 -13.30 -9.50 11.31
N SER A 436 -12.31 -10.38 11.09
CA SER A 436 -12.50 -11.66 10.38
C SER A 436 -13.64 -12.52 10.93
N VAL A 437 -13.87 -12.47 12.25
CA VAL A 437 -14.97 -13.18 12.93
C VAL A 437 -16.32 -12.71 12.43
N THR A 438 -16.51 -11.40 12.25
CA THR A 438 -17.76 -10.83 11.73
C THR A 438 -17.96 -11.22 10.27
N TYR A 439 -16.93 -11.06 9.42
CA TYR A 439 -17.09 -11.36 8.00
C TYR A 439 -17.31 -12.85 7.71
N ILE A 440 -16.73 -13.76 8.52
CA ILE A 440 -16.98 -15.20 8.33
C ILE A 440 -18.40 -15.58 8.75
N ASP A 441 -18.92 -14.99 9.82
CA ASP A 441 -20.31 -15.20 10.26
C ASP A 441 -21.30 -14.73 9.19
N ASP A 442 -21.11 -13.52 8.66
CA ASP A 442 -21.93 -12.97 7.58
C ASP A 442 -21.85 -13.85 6.32
N LEU A 443 -20.66 -14.34 5.97
CA LEU A 443 -20.49 -15.24 4.83
C LEU A 443 -21.21 -16.57 5.04
N GLU A 444 -21.14 -17.18 6.23
CA GLU A 444 -21.85 -18.44 6.51
C GLU A 444 -23.37 -18.27 6.47
N VAL A 445 -23.91 -17.11 6.88
CA VAL A 445 -25.33 -16.78 6.69
C VAL A 445 -25.69 -16.78 5.20
N GLU A 446 -24.88 -16.13 4.36
CA GLU A 446 -25.09 -16.12 2.90
C GLU A 446 -25.01 -17.53 2.30
N LEU A 447 -23.99 -18.32 2.67
CA LEU A 447 -23.82 -19.68 2.18
C LEU A 447 -24.97 -20.60 2.63
N ALA A 448 -25.46 -20.44 3.87
CA ALA A 448 -26.63 -21.16 4.37
C ALA A 448 -27.90 -20.86 3.56
N ALA A 449 -28.11 -19.59 3.19
CA ALA A 449 -29.22 -19.20 2.32
C ALA A 449 -29.13 -19.84 0.93
N LEU A 450 -27.92 -19.94 0.35
CA LEU A 450 -27.71 -20.63 -0.93
C LEU A 450 -27.95 -22.15 -0.82
N ARG A 451 -27.54 -22.78 0.29
CA ARG A 451 -27.83 -24.18 0.60
C ARG A 451 -29.33 -24.44 0.70
N ALA A 452 -30.07 -23.57 1.39
CA ALA A 452 -31.53 -23.64 1.44
C ALA A 452 -32.19 -23.49 0.04
N GLY A 453 -31.52 -22.79 -0.87
CA GLY A 453 -31.91 -22.67 -2.28
C GLY A 453 -31.49 -23.84 -3.19
N GLY A 454 -30.86 -24.89 -2.66
CA GLY A 454 -30.47 -26.10 -3.40
C GLY A 454 -29.05 -26.08 -4.00
N CYS A 455 -28.21 -25.09 -3.66
CA CYS A 455 -26.81 -25.03 -4.07
C CYS A 455 -25.88 -25.51 -2.95
N ASP A 456 -25.04 -26.52 -3.17
CA ASP A 456 -24.01 -26.94 -2.20
C ASP A 456 -22.91 -25.87 -2.11
N ALA A 457 -23.05 -24.94 -1.16
CA ALA A 457 -22.13 -23.81 -0.95
C ALA A 457 -21.46 -23.88 0.43
N ARG A 458 -20.12 -23.88 0.49
CA ARG A 458 -19.33 -23.95 1.75
C ARG A 458 -18.02 -23.18 1.66
N VAL A 459 -17.47 -22.74 2.79
CA VAL A 459 -16.05 -22.38 2.89
C VAL A 459 -15.20 -23.65 2.80
N ALA A 460 -14.12 -23.61 2.02
CA ALA A 460 -13.25 -24.77 1.78
C ALA A 460 -11.90 -24.68 2.46
N SER A 461 -11.33 -23.48 2.56
CA SER A 461 -10.01 -23.24 3.15
C SER A 461 -9.83 -21.74 3.39
N GLY A 462 -8.77 -21.35 4.08
CA GLY A 462 -8.39 -19.96 4.17
C GLY A 462 -7.05 -19.73 4.87
N GLY A 463 -6.80 -18.48 5.21
CA GLY A 463 -5.65 -18.04 5.99
C GLY A 463 -5.42 -16.54 5.88
N GLY A 464 -4.47 -16.01 6.65
CA GLY A 464 -4.15 -14.59 6.64
C GLY A 464 -3.48 -14.14 5.35
N ARG A 465 -3.86 -12.97 4.82
CA ARG A 465 -3.36 -12.43 3.54
C ARG A 465 -1.84 -12.30 3.43
N MET A 466 -1.13 -12.14 4.54
CA MET A 466 0.34 -12.04 4.55
C MET A 466 1.02 -13.40 4.65
N ARG A 467 0.28 -14.47 4.97
CA ARG A 467 0.77 -15.84 5.06
C ARG A 467 0.36 -16.71 3.88
N VAL A 468 -0.79 -16.44 3.28
CA VAL A 468 -1.44 -17.32 2.30
C VAL A 468 -1.86 -16.53 1.06
N THR A 469 -1.42 -16.98 -0.12
CA THR A 469 -1.82 -16.53 -1.46
C THR A 469 -1.36 -15.12 -1.88
N MET A 470 -1.55 -14.10 -1.03
CA MET A 470 -1.50 -12.68 -1.42
C MET A 470 -0.11 -12.02 -1.34
N ASP A 471 0.93 -12.72 -1.79
CA ASP A 471 2.27 -12.12 -2.01
C ASP A 471 2.28 -11.21 -3.25
N ARG A 472 3.22 -10.26 -3.29
CA ARG A 472 3.43 -9.36 -4.43
C ARG A 472 4.91 -9.27 -4.81
N TYR A 473 5.15 -8.99 -6.08
CA TYR A 473 6.49 -8.73 -6.63
C TYR A 473 7.50 -9.87 -6.45
N GLN A 474 7.01 -11.12 -6.36
CA GLN A 474 7.85 -12.31 -6.20
C GLN A 474 8.72 -12.22 -4.95
N SER A 475 8.22 -11.56 -3.91
CA SER A 475 8.99 -11.28 -2.71
C SER A 475 9.15 -12.54 -1.84
N ASP A 476 8.11 -13.37 -1.81
CA ASP A 476 8.10 -14.65 -1.11
C ASP A 476 7.10 -15.63 -1.75
N TRP A 477 7.62 -16.49 -2.64
CA TRP A 477 6.82 -17.55 -3.27
C TRP A 477 6.28 -18.58 -2.27
N SER A 478 6.81 -18.67 -1.05
CA SER A 478 6.30 -19.59 -0.03
C SER A 478 4.87 -19.22 0.41
N VAL A 479 4.52 -17.94 0.38
CA VAL A 479 3.15 -17.44 0.64
C VAL A 479 2.18 -17.96 -0.42
N VAL A 480 2.57 -17.87 -1.69
CA VAL A 480 1.75 -18.35 -2.82
C VAL A 480 1.64 -19.87 -2.78
N LYS A 481 2.72 -20.58 -2.46
CA LYS A 481 2.74 -22.03 -2.32
C LYS A 481 1.80 -22.51 -1.20
N ARG A 482 1.80 -21.89 -0.02
CA ARG A 482 0.86 -22.25 1.07
C ARG A 482 -0.60 -22.08 0.63
N GLY A 483 -0.88 -21.05 -0.15
CA GLY A 483 -2.18 -20.87 -0.81
C GLY A 483 -2.53 -21.98 -1.79
N TRP A 484 -1.57 -22.35 -2.65
CA TRP A 484 -1.75 -23.45 -3.59
C TRP A 484 -2.01 -24.79 -2.89
N ASP A 485 -1.20 -25.11 -1.88
CA ASP A 485 -1.34 -26.34 -1.09
C ASP A 485 -2.74 -26.40 -0.44
N ALA A 486 -3.19 -25.31 0.19
CA ALA A 486 -4.49 -25.25 0.86
C ALA A 486 -5.66 -25.31 -0.15
N HIS A 487 -5.65 -24.48 -1.19
CA HIS A 487 -6.79 -24.29 -2.08
C HIS A 487 -6.88 -25.38 -3.16
N VAL A 488 -5.75 -25.76 -3.74
CA VAL A 488 -5.68 -26.71 -4.86
C VAL A 488 -5.53 -28.14 -4.36
N LEU A 489 -4.60 -28.36 -3.43
CA LEU A 489 -4.29 -29.72 -2.94
C LEU A 489 -5.17 -30.13 -1.75
N GLY A 490 -5.84 -29.19 -1.09
CA GLY A 490 -6.59 -29.45 0.14
C GLY A 490 -5.67 -29.82 1.31
N GLN A 491 -4.44 -29.28 1.31
CA GLN A 491 -3.39 -29.59 2.28
C GLN A 491 -3.03 -28.34 3.09
N ALA A 492 -3.19 -28.45 4.40
CA ALA A 492 -2.80 -27.41 5.35
C ALA A 492 -2.39 -28.06 6.68
N PRO A 493 -1.53 -27.39 7.48
CA PRO A 493 -1.18 -27.86 8.82
C PRO A 493 -2.39 -27.94 9.75
N HIS A 494 -3.42 -27.14 9.49
CA HIS A 494 -4.63 -27.09 10.30
C HIS A 494 -5.86 -27.54 9.50
N LYS A 495 -6.62 -28.48 10.07
CA LYS A 495 -7.87 -28.99 9.53
C LYS A 495 -8.99 -28.74 10.54
N PHE A 496 -10.13 -28.27 10.06
CA PHE A 496 -11.32 -27.99 10.89
C PHE A 496 -12.57 -28.43 10.14
N THR A 497 -13.69 -28.59 10.84
CA THR A 497 -15.00 -28.86 10.22
C THR A 497 -15.82 -27.58 10.01
N ASP A 498 -15.43 -26.50 10.69
CA ASP A 498 -16.12 -25.21 10.74
C ASP A 498 -15.12 -24.04 10.60
N PRO A 499 -15.36 -23.07 9.71
CA PRO A 499 -14.43 -21.96 9.45
C PRO A 499 -14.37 -20.93 10.59
N LEU A 500 -15.47 -20.67 11.30
CA LEU A 500 -15.47 -19.76 12.45
C LEU A 500 -14.55 -20.31 13.55
N THR A 501 -14.69 -21.60 13.85
CA THR A 501 -13.83 -22.33 14.79
C THR A 501 -12.37 -22.30 14.35
N ALA A 502 -12.09 -22.44 13.04
CA ALA A 502 -10.74 -22.32 12.51
C ALA A 502 -10.11 -20.96 12.84
N ILE A 503 -10.84 -19.87 12.57
CA ILE A 503 -10.38 -18.49 12.80
C ILE A 503 -10.15 -18.25 14.29
N ILE A 504 -11.13 -18.57 15.15
CA ILE A 504 -11.02 -18.35 16.60
C ILE A 504 -9.83 -19.12 17.17
N LYS A 505 -9.66 -20.40 16.81
CA LYS A 505 -8.56 -21.22 17.34
C LYS A 505 -7.19 -20.78 16.84
N LEU A 506 -7.08 -20.36 15.58
CA LEU A 506 -5.81 -19.88 15.01
C LEU A 506 -5.43 -18.49 15.53
N ARG A 507 -6.41 -17.63 15.83
CA ARG A 507 -6.15 -16.37 16.53
C ARG A 507 -5.57 -16.60 17.92
N GLY A 508 -5.92 -17.69 18.59
CA GLY A 508 -5.37 -18.04 19.89
C GLY A 508 -6.02 -17.26 21.03
N SER A 509 -5.28 -17.03 22.12
CA SER A 509 -5.83 -16.41 23.33
C SER A 509 -6.00 -14.90 23.19
N GLU A 510 -6.99 -14.34 23.89
CA GLU A 510 -7.23 -12.89 23.94
C GLU A 510 -6.03 -12.10 24.51
N ALA A 511 -5.17 -12.74 25.31
CA ALA A 511 -3.99 -12.09 25.88
C ALA A 511 -2.89 -11.81 24.85
N ALA A 512 -2.83 -12.58 23.75
CA ALA A 512 -1.84 -12.43 22.68
C ALA A 512 -2.39 -12.99 21.36
N PRO A 513 -3.41 -12.35 20.76
CA PRO A 513 -4.02 -12.87 19.55
C PRO A 513 -3.07 -12.73 18.35
N VAL A 514 -3.01 -13.76 17.52
CA VAL A 514 -2.38 -13.68 16.19
C VAL A 514 -3.27 -12.78 15.31
N PRO A 515 -2.72 -11.72 14.71
CA PRO A 515 -3.52 -10.85 13.84
C PRO A 515 -4.03 -11.59 12.61
N ASP A 516 -5.19 -11.19 12.10
CA ASP A 516 -5.89 -11.79 10.96
C ASP A 516 -4.98 -11.94 9.73
N GLN A 517 -4.15 -10.93 9.50
CA GLN A 517 -3.17 -10.88 8.41
C GLN A 517 -2.22 -12.07 8.40
N PHE A 518 -1.92 -12.65 9.57
CA PHE A 518 -0.87 -13.65 9.78
C PHE A 518 -1.39 -15.02 10.20
N LEU A 519 -2.69 -15.25 10.13
CA LEU A 519 -3.25 -16.58 10.44
C LEU A 519 -2.69 -17.64 9.48
N GLU A 520 -2.32 -18.78 10.05
CA GLU A 520 -1.81 -19.93 9.30
C GLU A 520 -2.87 -20.50 8.34
N PRO A 521 -2.45 -21.18 7.25
CA PRO A 521 -3.39 -21.79 6.33
C PRO A 521 -4.21 -22.90 7.02
N PHE A 522 -5.49 -22.97 6.68
CA PHE A 522 -6.40 -24.02 7.15
C PHE A 522 -7.26 -24.58 6.01
N VAL A 523 -7.71 -25.82 6.19
CA VAL A 523 -8.63 -26.51 5.27
C VAL A 523 -9.85 -27.00 6.06
N ILE A 524 -11.03 -26.86 5.45
CA ILE A 524 -12.27 -27.44 5.98
C ILE A 524 -12.40 -28.88 5.47
N VAL A 525 -12.70 -29.80 6.38
CA VAL A 525 -12.88 -31.24 6.11
C VAL A 525 -14.29 -31.70 6.46
N GLU A 526 -14.72 -32.79 5.83
CA GLU A 526 -15.96 -33.47 6.22
C GLU A 526 -15.84 -34.04 7.65
N GLU A 527 -16.98 -34.13 8.35
CA GLU A 527 -17.07 -34.90 9.59
C GLU A 527 -16.91 -36.39 9.26
N ASP A 528 -16.05 -37.10 10.00
CA ASP A 528 -15.88 -38.54 9.81
C ASP A 528 -17.11 -39.27 10.40
N ASP A 529 -18.00 -39.79 9.53
CA ASP A 529 -19.13 -40.67 9.89
C ASP A 529 -18.64 -42.07 10.37
N PHE A 530 -17.84 -42.13 11.43
CA PHE A 530 -17.33 -43.39 12.00
C PHE A 530 -17.70 -43.54 13.49
N ASP A 531 -18.99 -43.37 13.81
CA ASP A 531 -19.59 -43.85 15.05
C ASP A 531 -20.41 -45.12 14.77
N ASP A 532 -19.75 -46.29 14.82
CA ASP A 532 -20.37 -47.55 15.30
C ASP A 532 -19.28 -48.60 15.54
N TYR A 533 -18.50 -48.43 16.59
CA TYR A 533 -18.00 -49.57 17.37
C TYR A 533 -18.05 -49.16 18.83
N GLN A 534 -19.12 -49.58 19.49
CA GLN A 534 -19.15 -49.71 20.94
C GLN A 534 -17.90 -50.47 21.37
N ASP A 535 -16.93 -49.78 21.96
CA ASP A 535 -15.98 -50.45 22.83
C ASP A 535 -16.66 -50.54 24.20
N ASP A 536 -17.00 -51.78 24.51
CA ASP A 536 -17.59 -52.27 25.74
C ASP A 536 -16.78 -51.76 26.94
N ASP A 537 -17.50 -51.27 27.94
CA ASP A 537 -16.99 -51.07 29.29
C ASP A 537 -16.31 -52.37 29.77
N THR A 538 -14.98 -52.37 29.87
CA THR A 538 -14.30 -53.21 30.87
C THR A 538 -13.25 -52.42 31.60
N ASP A 539 -13.62 -52.04 32.82
CA ASP A 539 -12.76 -51.76 33.95
C ASP A 539 -11.54 -52.69 33.97
N TYR A 540 -10.34 -52.12 34.13
CA TYR A 540 -9.26 -52.80 34.83
C TYR A 540 -8.54 -51.80 35.73
N GLU A 541 -8.69 -52.06 37.02
CA GLU A 541 -8.08 -51.40 38.17
C GLU A 541 -6.54 -51.56 38.18
N ASP A 542 -5.91 -50.66 38.93
CA ASP A 542 -4.53 -50.70 39.43
C ASP A 542 -4.03 -52.10 39.79
N GLU A 543 -2.80 -52.46 39.39
CA GLU A 543 -1.83 -53.14 40.27
C GLU A 543 -0.39 -52.71 39.92
N GLU A 544 0.40 -52.53 40.99
CA GLU A 544 1.79 -52.12 41.03
C GLU A 544 2.80 -53.24 40.71
N GLU A 545 4.07 -52.82 40.55
CA GLU A 545 5.34 -53.56 40.73
C GLU A 545 5.60 -54.83 39.89
N ASP A 546 6.69 -54.86 39.10
CA ASP A 546 7.97 -55.41 39.57
C ASP A 546 9.07 -55.37 38.48
N ASP A 547 10.29 -55.12 38.94
CA ASP A 547 11.55 -55.16 38.18
C ASP A 547 11.93 -56.59 37.77
N SER A 548 12.49 -56.80 36.57
CA SER A 548 13.71 -57.61 36.38
C SER A 548 14.21 -57.65 34.94
N ASP A 549 15.53 -57.45 34.84
CA ASP A 549 16.40 -57.64 33.68
C ASP A 549 16.34 -59.05 33.06
N GLU A 550 16.53 -59.15 31.73
CA GLU A 550 17.65 -59.87 31.11
C GLU A 550 17.50 -60.02 29.57
N ASP A 551 18.39 -59.34 28.85
CA ASP A 551 19.42 -59.96 27.99
C ASP A 551 19.02 -60.93 26.85
N LYS A 552 19.20 -60.48 25.59
CA LYS A 552 20.04 -61.09 24.51
C LYS A 552 19.52 -60.93 23.07
N LYS A 553 20.23 -60.05 22.36
CA LYS A 553 21.03 -60.31 21.14
C LYS A 553 20.54 -61.27 20.04
N GLU A 554 20.65 -60.68 18.84
CA GLU A 554 21.18 -61.23 17.58
C GLU A 554 20.26 -62.06 16.68
N GLY A 555 20.08 -61.54 15.46
CA GLY A 555 20.68 -62.25 14.32
C GLY A 555 19.76 -62.71 13.19
N LYS A 556 19.66 -61.84 12.19
CA LYS A 556 20.03 -62.13 10.79
C LYS A 556 19.18 -63.08 9.92
N GLN A 557 18.99 -62.56 8.71
CA GLN A 557 18.97 -63.24 7.40
C GLN A 557 17.64 -63.85 6.92
N ARG A 558 16.94 -63.19 6.00
CA ARG A 558 17.15 -63.05 4.53
C ARG A 558 16.67 -64.27 3.72
N CYS A 559 15.89 -63.91 2.69
CA CYS A 559 15.78 -64.51 1.37
C CYS A 559 14.71 -65.57 1.10
N SER A 560 13.84 -65.17 0.15
CA SER A 560 13.49 -65.94 -1.07
C SER A 560 12.46 -67.06 -0.86
N SER A 561 11.51 -67.34 -1.73
CA SER A 561 11.34 -67.03 -3.15
C SER A 561 9.96 -67.54 -3.63
N SER A 562 9.64 -67.21 -4.89
CA SER A 562 8.80 -67.98 -5.82
C SER A 562 7.28 -67.84 -5.69
N SER A 563 6.64 -67.04 -6.56
CA SER A 563 6.20 -67.40 -7.94
C SER A 563 5.07 -68.44 -7.97
N SER A 564 3.84 -68.03 -8.28
CA SER A 564 3.17 -68.33 -9.57
C SER A 564 1.66 -68.01 -9.59
N ASN A 565 1.26 -67.28 -10.65
CA ASN A 565 0.02 -67.31 -11.43
C ASN A 565 -1.33 -67.73 -10.78
N MET A 566 -2.34 -66.83 -10.84
CA MET A 566 -3.44 -66.97 -11.81
C MET A 566 -4.42 -65.78 -11.78
N ASN A 567 -4.89 -65.48 -12.99
CA ASN A 567 -5.71 -64.36 -13.42
C ASN A 567 -7.18 -64.53 -12.98
N ARG A 568 -7.76 -63.58 -12.23
CA ARG A 568 -9.23 -63.38 -12.18
C ARG A 568 -9.58 -61.90 -12.08
N ARG A 569 -10.44 -61.48 -13.02
CA ARG A 569 -11.09 -60.18 -13.14
C ARG A 569 -11.76 -59.75 -11.83
N GLY A 570 -11.49 -58.52 -11.39
CA GLY A 570 -12.22 -57.80 -10.35
C GLY A 570 -11.66 -56.38 -10.24
N GLY A 571 -12.53 -55.37 -10.32
CA GLY A 571 -12.16 -53.96 -10.35
C GLY A 571 -11.21 -53.56 -9.21
N GLY A 572 -10.05 -53.02 -9.56
CA GLY A 572 -9.02 -52.63 -8.62
C GLY A 572 -9.04 -51.12 -8.37
N ARG A 573 -9.59 -50.72 -7.22
CA ARG A 573 -9.17 -49.52 -6.47
C ARG A 573 -7.63 -49.52 -6.39
N SER A 574 -6.98 -48.49 -6.90
CA SER A 574 -5.54 -48.31 -6.73
C SER A 574 -5.23 -47.81 -5.32
N ASN A 575 -4.59 -48.68 -4.54
CA ASN A 575 -3.68 -48.45 -3.43
C ASN A 575 -3.51 -46.98 -2.96
N ARG A 576 -4.13 -46.66 -1.81
CA ARG A 576 -3.63 -45.61 -0.90
C ARG A 576 -2.44 -46.19 -0.14
N GLY A 577 -1.25 -45.65 -0.38
CA GLY A 577 -0.10 -45.87 0.49
C GLY A 577 -0.39 -45.24 1.85
N GLY A 578 -0.18 -46.01 2.91
CA GLY A 578 -0.44 -45.60 4.29
C GLY A 578 0.48 -44.46 4.73
N GLY A 579 -0.15 -43.39 5.18
CA GLY A 579 0.36 -42.37 6.09
C GLY A 579 -0.79 -42.04 7.04
N ASN A 580 -0.50 -42.03 8.34
CA ASN A 580 -1.47 -42.00 9.42
C ASN A 580 -2.04 -40.58 9.61
N ASP A 581 -2.98 -40.15 8.75
CA ASP A 581 -3.69 -38.87 8.87
C ASP A 581 -5.13 -39.12 9.33
N ARG A 582 -5.36 -39.02 10.64
CA ARG A 582 -6.71 -38.90 11.22
C ARG A 582 -7.27 -37.51 10.94
N GLY A 583 -7.76 -37.29 9.73
CA GLY A 583 -8.46 -36.06 9.37
C GLY A 583 -9.30 -36.27 8.12
N GLY A 584 -10.59 -35.94 8.20
CA GLY A 584 -11.59 -36.14 7.15
C GLY A 584 -11.20 -35.57 5.78
N LEU A 585 -11.98 -35.94 4.76
CA LEU A 585 -11.73 -35.51 3.38
C LEU A 585 -11.93 -34.00 3.22
N PRO A 586 -11.02 -33.27 2.55
CA PRO A 586 -11.21 -31.85 2.26
C PRO A 586 -12.51 -31.58 1.49
N VAL A 587 -13.30 -30.61 1.93
CA VAL A 587 -14.65 -30.34 1.38
C VAL A 587 -14.63 -29.73 -0.02
N GLY A 588 -13.49 -29.15 -0.45
CA GLY A 588 -13.41 -28.41 -1.72
C GLY A 588 -12.00 -28.16 -2.27
N PRO A 589 -11.13 -29.18 -2.45
CA PRO A 589 -9.90 -29.03 -3.21
C PRO A 589 -10.20 -28.82 -4.70
N ILE A 590 -9.50 -27.90 -5.38
CA ILE A 590 -9.76 -27.60 -6.81
C ILE A 590 -9.44 -28.83 -7.69
N GLN A 591 -10.43 -29.27 -8.47
CA GLN A 591 -10.37 -30.44 -9.34
C GLN A 591 -10.29 -30.09 -10.84
N ASP A 592 -10.05 -31.11 -11.65
CA ASP A 592 -10.05 -30.98 -13.10
C ASP A 592 -11.45 -30.54 -13.60
N GLY A 593 -11.49 -29.55 -14.49
CA GLY A 593 -12.71 -29.00 -15.06
C GLY A 593 -13.44 -27.97 -14.19
N ASP A 594 -12.96 -27.69 -12.97
CA ASP A 594 -13.59 -26.71 -12.09
C ASP A 594 -13.47 -25.28 -12.62
N GLY A 595 -14.40 -24.42 -12.16
CA GLY A 595 -14.34 -22.98 -12.38
C GLY A 595 -13.65 -22.29 -11.21
N VAL A 596 -12.81 -21.30 -11.47
CA VAL A 596 -12.12 -20.52 -10.42
C VAL A 596 -12.33 -19.04 -10.67
N VAL A 597 -12.92 -18.35 -9.71
CA VAL A 597 -13.12 -16.90 -9.71
C VAL A 597 -12.15 -16.27 -8.71
N LEU A 598 -11.22 -15.47 -9.22
CA LEU A 598 -10.36 -14.64 -8.39
C LEU A 598 -11.08 -13.29 -8.19
N PHE A 599 -11.72 -13.10 -7.04
CA PHE A 599 -12.65 -11.97 -6.84
C PHE A 599 -11.99 -10.70 -6.29
N ASN A 600 -10.67 -10.68 -6.16
CA ASN A 600 -9.96 -9.41 -5.98
C ASN A 600 -9.97 -8.65 -7.31
N PHE A 601 -10.29 -7.36 -7.27
CA PHE A 601 -10.23 -6.47 -8.43
C PHE A 601 -8.86 -5.79 -8.57
N ARG A 602 -8.04 -5.82 -7.51
CA ARG A 602 -6.67 -5.28 -7.48
C ARG A 602 -5.65 -6.36 -7.84
N ALA A 603 -4.68 -6.00 -8.67
CA ALA A 603 -3.84 -6.96 -9.39
C ALA A 603 -2.62 -7.49 -8.61
N ASP A 604 -1.90 -6.59 -7.95
CA ASP A 604 -0.54 -6.82 -7.44
C ASP A 604 -0.36 -8.09 -6.59
N ARG A 605 -1.34 -8.38 -5.72
CA ARG A 605 -1.29 -9.53 -4.79
C ARG A 605 -1.93 -10.82 -5.31
N MET A 606 -2.68 -10.76 -6.41
CA MET A 606 -3.30 -11.96 -6.99
C MET A 606 -2.60 -12.44 -8.26
N LEU A 607 -1.78 -11.59 -8.89
CA LEU A 607 -1.09 -11.92 -10.13
C LEU A 607 -0.27 -13.22 -10.03
N GLN A 608 0.47 -13.41 -8.94
CA GLN A 608 1.32 -14.60 -8.77
C GLN A 608 0.50 -15.90 -8.69
N PHE A 609 -0.60 -15.87 -7.95
CA PHE A 609 -1.49 -17.03 -7.82
C PHE A 609 -2.26 -17.30 -9.12
N ALA A 610 -2.75 -16.24 -9.78
CA ALA A 610 -3.37 -16.35 -11.10
C ALA A 610 -2.41 -16.95 -12.14
N ALA A 611 -1.15 -16.50 -12.14
CA ALA A 611 -0.11 -17.06 -12.99
C ALA A 611 0.17 -18.53 -12.68
N ALA A 612 0.17 -18.93 -11.40
CA ALA A 612 0.35 -20.34 -11.02
C ALA A 612 -0.78 -21.25 -11.52
N LEU A 613 -2.02 -20.75 -11.56
CA LEU A 613 -3.21 -21.45 -12.08
C LEU A 613 -3.20 -21.57 -13.60
N GLU A 614 -2.82 -20.51 -14.33
CA GLU A 614 -2.89 -20.48 -15.80
C GLU A 614 -1.61 -20.96 -16.49
N ALA A 615 -0.48 -20.98 -15.79
CA ALA A 615 0.79 -21.43 -16.37
C ALA A 615 0.71 -22.90 -16.80
N PRO A 616 1.12 -23.23 -18.05
CA PRO A 616 1.15 -24.61 -18.51
C PRO A 616 1.99 -25.52 -17.62
N GLU A 617 1.72 -26.82 -17.69
CA GLU A 617 2.50 -27.83 -16.97
C GLU A 617 3.99 -27.70 -17.34
N GLY A 618 4.86 -27.65 -16.32
CA GLY A 618 6.30 -27.44 -16.48
C GLY A 618 6.78 -26.02 -16.82
N GLN A 619 5.88 -25.03 -16.98
CA GLN A 619 6.25 -23.64 -17.35
C GLN A 619 6.13 -22.63 -16.19
N PHE A 620 5.85 -23.10 -14.98
CA PHE A 620 5.78 -22.26 -13.78
C PHE A 620 7.02 -22.52 -12.91
N GLU A 621 7.77 -21.47 -12.62
CA GLU A 621 9.06 -21.56 -11.92
C GLU A 621 9.01 -21.08 -10.46
N GLY A 622 7.88 -20.53 -10.00
CA GLY A 622 7.79 -19.95 -8.65
C GLY A 622 7.93 -20.96 -7.51
N PHE A 623 7.37 -22.16 -7.68
CA PHE A 623 7.48 -23.29 -6.75
C PHE A 623 7.00 -24.60 -7.40
N GLU A 624 7.33 -25.74 -6.78
CA GLU A 624 6.79 -27.04 -7.18
C GLU A 624 5.30 -27.18 -6.81
N ARG A 625 4.44 -27.20 -7.84
CA ARG A 625 2.98 -27.25 -7.69
C ARG A 625 2.42 -28.61 -7.27
N GLY A 626 3.18 -29.69 -7.36
CA GLY A 626 2.63 -31.04 -7.21
C GLY A 626 1.55 -31.32 -8.26
N ARG A 627 0.32 -31.65 -7.84
CA ARG A 627 -0.81 -31.85 -8.77
C ARG A 627 -1.27 -30.51 -9.36
N VAL A 628 -1.31 -30.42 -10.69
CA VAL A 628 -1.89 -29.29 -11.44
C VAL A 628 -3.24 -29.72 -12.03
N PRO A 629 -4.38 -29.11 -11.63
CA PRO A 629 -5.68 -29.43 -12.20
C PRO A 629 -5.76 -29.08 -13.69
N LYS A 630 -6.44 -29.91 -14.46
CA LYS A 630 -6.63 -29.72 -15.91
C LYS A 630 -7.94 -29.02 -16.24
N ASP A 631 -8.00 -28.38 -17.40
CA ASP A 631 -9.23 -27.78 -17.95
C ASP A 631 -9.95 -26.80 -17.00
N LEU A 632 -9.20 -26.06 -16.19
CA LEU A 632 -9.75 -25.04 -15.31
C LEU A 632 -10.35 -23.87 -16.10
N ARG A 633 -11.50 -23.35 -15.63
CA ARG A 633 -12.10 -22.11 -16.13
C ARG A 633 -11.76 -20.96 -15.18
N VAL A 634 -10.54 -20.47 -15.28
CA VAL A 634 -10.04 -19.37 -14.44
C VAL A 634 -10.57 -18.05 -14.97
N VAL A 635 -11.18 -17.25 -14.09
CA VAL A 635 -11.62 -15.89 -14.40
C VAL A 635 -11.17 -14.96 -13.27
N GLY A 636 -10.54 -13.83 -13.63
CA GLY A 636 -10.35 -12.72 -12.71
C GLY A 636 -11.58 -11.84 -12.67
N LEU A 637 -11.79 -11.15 -11.55
CA LEU A 637 -12.77 -10.06 -11.53
C LEU A 637 -12.38 -8.95 -12.51
N THR A 638 -11.08 -8.64 -12.57
CA THR A 638 -10.44 -7.75 -13.54
C THR A 638 -9.18 -8.39 -14.12
N ARG A 639 -8.54 -7.72 -15.09
CA ARG A 639 -7.25 -8.16 -15.64
C ARG A 639 -6.13 -7.71 -14.71
N TYR A 640 -5.29 -8.64 -14.27
CA TYR A 640 -4.21 -8.35 -13.34
C TYR A 640 -3.00 -7.79 -14.05
N ASP A 641 -2.55 -8.39 -15.15
CA ASP A 641 -1.44 -7.87 -15.94
C ASP A 641 -1.84 -7.67 -17.40
N GLN A 642 -1.66 -6.43 -17.89
CA GLN A 642 -1.96 -6.11 -19.29
C GLN A 642 -0.96 -6.73 -20.27
N ALA A 643 0.31 -6.93 -19.86
CA ALA A 643 1.34 -7.49 -20.75
C ALA A 643 1.14 -8.99 -20.98
N THR A 644 1.12 -9.76 -19.89
CA THR A 644 0.95 -11.22 -19.95
C THR A 644 -0.50 -11.64 -20.16
N ARG A 645 -1.43 -10.69 -20.07
CA ARG A 645 -2.88 -10.88 -20.14
C ARG A 645 -3.45 -11.80 -19.05
N VAL A 646 -2.77 -11.96 -17.92
CA VAL A 646 -3.22 -12.82 -16.81
C VAL A 646 -4.23 -12.07 -15.90
N PRO A 647 -5.34 -12.69 -15.47
CA PRO A 647 -5.87 -13.92 -16.03
C PRO A 647 -6.44 -13.68 -17.43
N ALA A 648 -6.37 -14.71 -18.28
CA ALA A 648 -6.77 -14.63 -19.69
C ALA A 648 -8.23 -14.16 -19.83
N HIS A 649 -9.11 -14.70 -18.98
CA HIS A 649 -10.52 -14.35 -18.90
C HIS A 649 -10.82 -13.46 -17.69
N VAL A 650 -11.69 -12.46 -17.91
CA VAL A 650 -12.07 -11.50 -16.87
C VAL A 650 -13.58 -11.25 -16.90
N LEU A 651 -14.16 -10.98 -15.74
CA LEU A 651 -15.58 -10.63 -15.59
C LEU A 651 -15.82 -9.16 -15.96
N VAL A 652 -14.89 -8.28 -15.62
CA VAL A 652 -14.95 -6.84 -15.89
C VAL A 652 -13.67 -6.40 -16.60
N ARG A 653 -13.82 -5.70 -17.72
CA ARG A 653 -12.68 -5.19 -18.48
C ARG A 653 -12.11 -3.93 -17.83
N PRO A 654 -10.79 -3.69 -17.97
CA PRO A 654 -10.21 -2.39 -17.60
C PRO A 654 -10.86 -1.24 -18.39
N ALA A 655 -10.79 -0.03 -17.83
CA ALA A 655 -11.23 1.17 -18.54
C ALA A 655 -10.53 1.29 -19.92
N PRO A 656 -11.25 1.71 -20.98
CA PRO A 656 -10.66 1.92 -22.30
C PRO A 656 -9.42 2.83 -22.25
N GLY A 657 -8.37 2.47 -22.99
CA GLY A 657 -7.12 3.21 -23.01
C GLY A 657 -6.26 3.10 -21.74
N ARG A 658 -6.63 2.27 -20.75
CA ARG A 658 -5.79 1.93 -19.60
C ARG A 658 -4.51 1.23 -20.11
N GLY A 659 -3.39 1.93 -20.05
CA GLY A 659 -2.06 1.46 -20.51
C GLY A 659 -1.65 1.88 -21.92
N GLN A 660 -2.55 2.45 -22.73
CA GLN A 660 -2.21 3.00 -24.05
C GLN A 660 -1.55 4.37 -23.89
N HIS A 661 -2.23 5.31 -23.23
CA HIS A 661 -1.73 6.69 -23.11
C HIS A 661 -0.98 6.92 -21.79
N VAL A 662 -0.07 6.02 -21.39
CA VAL A 662 0.81 6.29 -20.24
C VAL A 662 2.03 7.11 -20.67
N VAL A 663 2.48 8.02 -19.82
CA VAL A 663 3.54 8.99 -20.14
C VAL A 663 4.82 8.29 -20.59
N GLY A 664 5.14 7.12 -20.02
CA GLY A 664 6.31 6.34 -20.41
C GLY A 664 6.31 5.87 -21.86
N ARG A 665 5.14 5.65 -22.48
CA ARG A 665 5.06 5.28 -23.91
C ARG A 665 5.39 6.47 -24.81
N TYR A 666 4.86 7.65 -24.49
CA TYR A 666 5.20 8.88 -25.21
C TYR A 666 6.69 9.21 -25.09
N LEU A 667 7.27 9.05 -23.90
CA LEU A 667 8.70 9.24 -23.68
C LEU A 667 9.54 8.26 -24.50
N ALA A 668 9.22 6.98 -24.46
CA ALA A 668 9.95 5.96 -25.23
C ALA A 668 9.86 6.19 -26.74
N ALA A 669 8.66 6.46 -27.27
CA ALA A 669 8.45 6.76 -28.68
C ALA A 669 9.19 8.04 -29.13
N SER A 670 9.35 8.99 -28.22
CA SER A 670 10.08 10.25 -28.47
C SER A 670 11.58 10.16 -28.19
N GLY A 671 12.12 8.97 -27.93
CA GLY A 671 13.55 8.75 -27.66
C GLY A 671 14.04 9.33 -26.32
N VAL A 672 13.14 9.62 -25.37
CA VAL A 672 13.48 10.22 -24.08
C VAL A 672 13.81 9.12 -23.08
N SER A 673 15.07 9.07 -22.63
CA SER A 673 15.51 8.12 -21.61
C SER A 673 14.94 8.44 -20.23
N SER A 674 14.42 7.41 -19.57
CA SER A 674 13.83 7.48 -18.24
C SER A 674 14.42 6.44 -17.29
N LEU A 675 14.49 6.80 -16.00
CA LEU A 675 14.95 5.94 -14.92
C LEU A 675 13.96 5.98 -13.76
N ALA A 676 13.55 4.82 -13.24
CA ALA A 676 12.85 4.67 -11.98
C ALA A 676 13.83 4.30 -10.86
N VAL A 677 13.80 5.00 -9.72
CA VAL A 677 14.60 4.66 -8.53
C VAL A 677 13.70 4.58 -7.31
N VAL A 678 13.72 3.45 -6.61
CA VAL A 678 12.79 3.16 -5.51
C VAL A 678 13.29 2.01 -4.66
N GLU A 679 12.79 1.90 -3.44
CA GLU A 679 12.90 0.68 -2.65
C GLU A 679 12.17 -0.51 -3.32
N ALA A 680 12.82 -1.68 -3.37
CA ALA A 680 12.36 -2.86 -4.11
C ALA A 680 10.94 -3.31 -3.73
N GLY A 681 10.58 -3.28 -2.44
CA GLY A 681 9.25 -3.67 -1.95
C GLY A 681 8.08 -2.81 -2.45
N SER A 682 8.37 -1.61 -2.97
CA SER A 682 7.39 -0.66 -3.51
C SER A 682 7.62 -0.38 -5.00
N ALA A 683 8.49 -1.14 -5.68
CA ALA A 683 8.89 -0.85 -7.05
C ALA A 683 7.74 -0.91 -8.06
N GLY A 684 6.75 -1.79 -7.83
CA GLY A 684 5.58 -1.91 -8.68
C GLY A 684 4.74 -0.63 -8.80
N HIS A 685 4.83 0.31 -7.86
CA HIS A 685 4.09 1.56 -7.94
C HIS A 685 4.61 2.47 -9.07
N ILE A 686 5.93 2.66 -9.18
CA ILE A 686 6.54 3.52 -10.22
C ILE A 686 7.04 2.76 -11.46
N THR A 687 6.76 1.46 -11.53
CA THR A 687 7.03 0.62 -12.71
C THR A 687 5.73 0.05 -13.23
N PHE A 688 5.18 -0.98 -12.60
CA PHE A 688 3.97 -1.68 -13.03
C PHE A 688 2.72 -0.77 -13.10
N CYS A 689 2.36 -0.06 -12.03
CA CYS A 689 1.18 0.83 -12.01
C CYS A 689 1.40 2.04 -12.93
N TRP A 690 2.57 2.65 -12.85
CA TRP A 690 2.99 3.75 -13.74
C TRP A 690 2.92 3.36 -15.23
N ASN A 691 3.23 2.11 -15.57
CA ASN A 691 3.17 1.60 -16.94
C ASN A 691 1.76 1.14 -17.35
N GLY A 692 0.73 1.41 -16.54
CA GLY A 692 -0.66 1.07 -16.86
C GLY A 692 -1.09 -0.31 -16.38
N ASN A 693 -0.59 -0.75 -15.21
CA ASN A 693 -0.71 -2.12 -14.72
C ASN A 693 -0.11 -3.14 -15.71
N ARG A 694 1.07 -2.80 -16.23
CA ARG A 694 1.78 -3.59 -17.24
C ARG A 694 3.12 -4.04 -16.66
N SER A 695 3.34 -5.35 -16.60
CA SER A 695 4.63 -5.89 -16.21
C SER A 695 5.70 -5.65 -17.29
N GLY A 696 6.96 -5.64 -16.86
CA GLY A 696 8.09 -5.37 -17.74
C GLY A 696 8.34 -3.89 -18.01
N LYS A 697 9.44 -3.62 -18.72
CA LYS A 697 9.82 -2.28 -19.16
C LYS A 697 8.99 -1.87 -20.36
N LEU A 698 8.69 -0.58 -20.48
CA LEU A 698 8.04 -0.06 -21.71
C LEU A 698 8.99 -0.09 -22.90
N HIS A 699 10.30 0.02 -22.65
CA HIS A 699 11.35 -0.06 -23.65
C HIS A 699 12.69 -0.43 -23.01
N ASP A 700 13.36 -1.48 -23.49
CA ASP A 700 14.54 -2.07 -22.84
C ASP A 700 15.70 -1.12 -22.62
N ARG A 701 15.87 -0.11 -23.49
CA ARG A 701 16.95 0.89 -23.39
C ARG A 701 16.52 2.21 -22.75
N LEU A 702 15.24 2.58 -22.86
CA LEU A 702 14.75 3.93 -22.52
C LEU A 702 13.93 3.95 -21.23
N ASP A 703 13.57 2.80 -20.67
CA ASP A 703 12.89 2.67 -19.38
C ASP A 703 13.72 1.77 -18.47
N GLN A 704 14.63 2.37 -17.69
CA GLN A 704 15.48 1.64 -16.73
C GLN A 704 14.91 1.73 -15.33
N HIS A 705 15.13 0.70 -14.50
CA HIS A 705 14.66 0.66 -13.11
C HIS A 705 15.83 0.27 -12.19
N ILE A 706 15.94 0.93 -11.05
CA ILE A 706 16.86 0.61 -9.95
C ILE A 706 16.01 0.36 -8.71
N GLY A 707 16.06 -0.87 -8.19
CA GLY A 707 15.43 -1.27 -6.94
C GLY A 707 16.46 -1.32 -5.82
N VAL A 708 16.38 -0.41 -4.85
CA VAL A 708 17.19 -0.45 -3.62
C VAL A 708 16.63 -1.55 -2.72
N PRO A 709 17.44 -2.49 -2.21
CA PRO A 709 16.94 -3.56 -1.34
C PRO A 709 16.17 -3.03 -0.13
N SER A 710 14.97 -3.58 0.10
CA SER A 710 14.13 -3.30 1.26
C SER A 710 14.79 -3.71 2.58
N ASP A 711 14.34 -3.12 3.68
CA ASP A 711 14.65 -3.67 5.01
C ASP A 711 13.91 -4.97 5.25
N LYS A 712 14.61 -5.98 5.78
CA LYS A 712 14.01 -7.26 6.16
C LYS A 712 13.59 -7.16 7.62
N CYS A 713 12.50 -6.44 7.88
CA CYS A 713 11.93 -6.33 9.22
C CYS A 713 10.84 -7.38 9.44
N GLU A 714 10.61 -7.75 10.70
CA GLU A 714 9.47 -8.60 11.05
C GLU A 714 8.15 -7.87 10.74
N PRO A 715 7.11 -8.61 10.35
CA PRO A 715 5.80 -8.00 10.10
C PRO A 715 5.27 -7.27 11.34
N GLY A 716 4.70 -6.08 11.14
CA GLY A 716 4.19 -5.23 12.23
C GLY A 716 5.25 -4.36 12.91
N ARG A 717 6.55 -4.53 12.60
CA ARG A 717 7.59 -3.59 13.02
C ARG A 717 7.85 -2.52 11.98
N LEU A 718 8.30 -1.36 12.47
CA LEU A 718 8.71 -0.25 11.63
C LEU A 718 9.97 -0.63 10.82
N PRO A 719 9.92 -0.64 9.48
CA PRO A 719 11.10 -0.89 8.66
C PRO A 719 12.10 0.25 8.78
N LYS A 720 13.40 -0.05 8.66
CA LYS A 720 14.43 0.99 8.57
C LYS A 720 14.27 1.77 7.25
N PRO A 721 14.21 3.11 7.29
CA PRO A 721 14.07 3.91 6.08
C PRO A 721 15.18 3.65 5.06
N ARG A 722 14.83 3.59 3.78
CA ARG A 722 15.75 3.40 2.65
C ARG A 722 15.97 4.67 1.82
N ALA A 723 15.37 5.79 2.24
CA ALA A 723 15.46 7.09 1.56
C ALA A 723 16.91 7.54 1.25
N ALA A 724 17.85 7.32 2.17
CA ALA A 724 19.26 7.71 1.97
C ALA A 724 19.94 6.92 0.83
N GLN A 725 19.68 5.61 0.74
CA GLN A 725 20.21 4.76 -0.32
C GLN A 725 19.56 5.10 -1.68
N VAL A 726 18.26 5.42 -1.67
CA VAL A 726 17.57 5.91 -2.87
C VAL A 726 18.17 7.23 -3.33
N ALA A 727 18.39 8.19 -2.44
CA ALA A 727 19.04 9.46 -2.77
C ALA A 727 20.46 9.27 -3.32
N ALA A 728 21.24 8.33 -2.78
CA ALA A 728 22.57 8.01 -3.30
C ALA A 728 22.50 7.51 -4.76
N ALA A 729 21.59 6.58 -5.07
CA ALA A 729 21.39 6.08 -6.43
C ALA A 729 20.91 7.18 -7.40
N VAL A 730 20.04 8.09 -6.94
CA VAL A 730 19.60 9.25 -7.74
C VAL A 730 20.76 10.19 -8.04
N ARG A 731 21.61 10.48 -7.06
CA ARG A 731 22.80 11.33 -7.23
C ARG A 731 23.76 10.74 -8.27
N GLU A 732 24.02 9.44 -8.20
CA GLU A 732 24.84 8.73 -9.19
C GLU A 732 24.24 8.83 -10.59
N ALA A 733 22.93 8.59 -10.72
CA ALA A 733 22.23 8.69 -12.01
C ALA A 733 22.26 10.12 -12.60
N LEU A 734 22.11 11.15 -11.76
CA LEU A 734 22.21 12.55 -12.16
C LEU A 734 23.62 12.89 -12.68
N GLN A 735 24.66 12.41 -11.99
CA GLN A 735 26.07 12.60 -12.39
C GLN A 735 26.41 11.84 -13.67
N GLY A 736 25.81 10.67 -13.89
CA GLY A 736 26.01 9.88 -15.10
C GLY A 736 25.44 10.52 -16.37
N GLY A 737 24.44 11.39 -16.25
CA GLY A 737 23.89 12.18 -17.37
C GLY A 737 23.18 11.36 -18.47
N GLN A 738 22.90 10.07 -18.22
CA GLN A 738 22.32 9.16 -19.20
C GLN A 738 20.78 9.29 -19.34
N HIS A 739 20.13 9.82 -18.31
CA HIS A 739 18.68 9.84 -18.19
C HIS A 739 18.14 11.26 -18.30
N ARG A 740 17.14 11.48 -19.16
CA ARG A 740 16.46 12.77 -19.32
C ARG A 740 15.36 12.98 -18.28
N LEU A 741 14.72 11.89 -17.85
CA LEU A 741 13.77 11.85 -16.75
C LEU A 741 14.25 10.86 -15.69
N ILE A 742 14.25 11.26 -14.42
CA ILE A 742 14.43 10.36 -13.28
C ILE A 742 13.18 10.47 -12.42
N ARG A 743 12.50 9.35 -12.18
CA ARG A 743 11.32 9.25 -11.32
C ARG A 743 11.66 8.47 -10.06
N VAL A 744 11.31 9.04 -8.91
CA VAL A 744 11.69 8.54 -7.59
C VAL A 744 10.45 8.38 -6.74
N LEU A 745 10.37 7.26 -6.02
CA LEU A 745 9.37 7.04 -4.97
C LEU A 745 10.09 6.83 -3.64
N LEU A 746 9.68 7.60 -2.65
CA LEU A 746 10.09 7.45 -1.25
C LEU A 746 8.87 6.93 -0.46
N PRO A 747 8.79 5.60 -0.22
CA PRO A 747 7.63 4.98 0.41
C PRO A 747 7.68 5.01 1.95
N ASP A 748 8.79 5.45 2.54
CA ASP A 748 9.06 5.32 3.98
C ASP A 748 7.95 5.91 4.88
N PRO A 749 7.37 7.10 4.60
CA PRO A 749 6.33 7.68 5.45
C PRO A 749 5.04 6.87 5.44
N ASP A 750 4.62 6.38 4.28
CA ASP A 750 3.44 5.52 4.12
C ASP A 750 3.61 4.17 4.83
N LEU A 751 4.75 3.53 4.61
CA LEU A 751 5.09 2.25 5.27
C LEU A 751 5.12 2.41 6.79
N ALA A 752 5.64 3.54 7.29
CA ALA A 752 5.68 3.85 8.70
C ALA A 752 4.30 4.15 9.28
N ALA A 753 3.50 4.96 8.59
CA ALA A 753 2.19 5.39 9.06
C ALA A 753 1.21 4.22 9.20
N HIS A 754 1.31 3.21 8.33
CA HIS A 754 0.56 1.95 8.46
C HIS A 754 0.82 1.17 9.76
N THR A 755 1.88 1.49 10.51
CA THR A 755 2.13 0.87 11.83
C THR A 755 1.32 1.53 12.95
N GLY A 756 0.78 2.73 12.73
CA GLY A 756 0.20 3.56 13.78
C GLY A 756 1.23 4.20 14.73
N ASP A 757 2.54 3.95 14.55
CA ASP A 757 3.59 4.58 15.35
C ASP A 757 3.83 6.01 14.86
N MET A 758 3.21 6.97 15.53
CA MET A 758 3.35 8.41 15.28
C MET A 758 4.84 8.86 15.30
N SER A 759 5.61 8.43 16.30
CA SER A 759 7.01 8.84 16.44
C SER A 759 7.89 8.19 15.38
N GLY A 760 7.63 6.91 15.10
CA GLY A 760 8.26 6.18 14.00
C GLY A 760 8.01 6.82 12.64
N THR A 761 6.77 7.28 12.42
CA THR A 761 6.35 7.96 11.20
C THR A 761 7.04 9.31 11.05
N ALA A 762 7.11 10.12 12.12
CA ALA A 762 7.85 11.39 12.09
C ALA A 762 9.33 11.18 11.74
N ARG A 763 10.00 10.18 12.33
CA ARG A 763 11.40 9.84 11.99
C ARG A 763 11.58 9.37 10.54
N ALA A 764 10.60 8.65 9.99
CA ALA A 764 10.62 8.25 8.59
C ALA A 764 10.53 9.47 7.65
N ILE A 765 9.70 10.45 8.01
CA ILE A 765 9.57 11.72 7.29
C ILE A 765 10.87 12.54 7.38
N GLU A 766 11.52 12.62 8.53
CA GLU A 766 12.82 13.29 8.71
C GLU A 766 13.91 12.65 7.81
N ALA A 767 13.94 11.32 7.72
CA ALA A 767 14.85 10.60 6.83
C ALA A 767 14.58 10.92 5.34
N VAL A 768 13.30 11.04 4.98
CA VAL A 768 12.87 11.45 3.63
C VAL A 768 13.24 12.90 3.35
N ASP A 769 13.05 13.83 4.29
CA ASP A 769 13.44 15.24 4.16
C ASP A 769 14.93 15.38 3.84
N ALA A 770 15.78 14.71 4.63
CA ALA A 770 17.23 14.72 4.42
C ALA A 770 17.61 14.17 3.03
N ALA A 771 16.95 13.09 2.57
CA ALA A 771 17.14 12.52 1.25
C ALA A 771 16.70 13.48 0.13
N VAL A 772 15.55 14.15 0.31
CA VAL A 772 15.04 15.18 -0.62
C VAL A 772 16.03 16.33 -0.74
N GLY A 773 16.54 16.87 0.37
CA GLY A 773 17.54 17.95 0.35
C GLY A 773 18.78 17.59 -0.47
N GLN A 774 19.29 16.36 -0.31
CA GLN A 774 20.42 15.86 -1.11
C GLN A 774 20.09 15.76 -2.60
N MET A 775 18.90 15.28 -2.95
CA MET A 775 18.46 15.13 -4.33
C MET A 775 18.23 16.48 -5.01
N LEU A 776 17.58 17.44 -4.33
CA LEU A 776 17.34 18.80 -4.84
C LEU A 776 18.67 19.53 -5.12
N SER A 777 19.62 19.46 -4.18
CA SER A 777 20.96 20.03 -4.39
C SER A 777 21.69 19.38 -5.58
N ALA A 778 21.57 18.05 -5.73
CA ALA A 778 22.23 17.32 -6.81
C ALA A 778 21.65 17.67 -8.18
N VAL A 779 20.32 17.75 -8.33
CA VAL A 779 19.71 18.12 -9.61
C VAL A 779 20.02 19.57 -10.00
N ASP A 780 20.12 20.48 -9.02
CA ASP A 780 20.56 21.87 -9.26
C ASP A 780 22.00 21.94 -9.75
N SER A 781 22.90 21.09 -9.20
CA SER A 781 24.32 21.05 -9.60
C SER A 781 24.56 20.66 -11.07
N VAL A 782 23.59 19.97 -11.68
CA VAL A 782 23.62 19.56 -13.10
C VAL A 782 22.70 20.41 -13.98
N ASN A 783 22.28 21.58 -13.49
CA ASN A 783 21.36 22.50 -14.18
C ASN A 783 20.05 21.81 -14.62
N GLY A 784 19.56 20.90 -13.78
CA GLY A 784 18.34 20.14 -13.99
C GLY A 784 17.09 20.87 -13.50
N ARG A 785 15.95 20.21 -13.66
CA ARG A 785 14.63 20.63 -13.17
C ARG A 785 14.12 19.61 -12.17
N TRP A 786 13.26 20.02 -11.25
CA TRP A 786 12.60 19.08 -10.36
C TRP A 786 11.11 19.37 -10.17
N MET A 787 10.37 18.31 -9.90
CA MET A 787 8.98 18.30 -9.48
C MET A 787 8.88 17.43 -8.22
N LEU A 788 8.20 17.92 -7.19
CA LEU A 788 7.97 17.19 -5.95
C LEU A 788 6.47 17.13 -5.67
N THR A 789 5.95 15.95 -5.41
CA THR A 789 4.54 15.72 -5.09
C THR A 789 4.35 14.46 -4.24
N SER A 790 3.11 14.09 -3.96
CA SER A 790 2.74 12.84 -3.29
C SER A 790 1.66 12.14 -4.08
N ASP A 791 1.44 10.85 -3.82
CA ASP A 791 0.40 10.05 -4.43
C ASP A 791 -0.90 10.06 -3.60
N HIS A 792 -0.81 10.09 -2.27
CA HIS A 792 -1.93 10.25 -1.33
C HIS A 792 -1.43 10.70 0.06
N GLY A 793 -2.38 10.95 0.98
CA GLY A 793 -2.10 11.17 2.40
C GLY A 793 -2.16 9.87 3.22
N ASN A 794 -1.53 9.89 4.38
CA ASN A 794 -1.49 8.83 5.39
C ASN A 794 -0.97 9.44 6.72
N ALA A 795 0.29 9.87 6.71
CA ALA A 795 1.00 10.38 7.89
C ALA A 795 0.47 11.72 8.44
N ASP A 796 -0.42 12.37 7.70
CA ASP A 796 -1.07 13.62 8.08
C ASP A 796 -2.17 13.44 9.15
N ASP A 797 -2.65 12.21 9.39
CA ASP A 797 -3.59 11.92 10.47
C ASP A 797 -3.40 10.52 11.04
N MET A 798 -2.71 10.42 12.17
CA MET A 798 -2.27 9.15 12.77
C MET A 798 -3.29 8.53 13.73
N VAL A 799 -4.50 9.11 13.84
CA VAL A 799 -5.51 8.69 14.83
C VAL A 799 -6.90 8.55 14.23
N GLN A 800 -7.69 7.66 14.81
CA GLN A 800 -9.10 7.51 14.44
C GLN A 800 -9.89 8.71 14.91
N ARG A 801 -10.88 9.13 14.12
CA ARG A 801 -11.75 10.26 14.41
C ARG A 801 -13.21 9.88 14.31
N ASP A 802 -14.03 10.51 15.14
CA ASP A 802 -15.48 10.43 15.01
C ASP A 802 -16.00 11.30 13.85
N VAL A 803 -17.31 11.28 13.64
CA VAL A 803 -18.01 12.05 12.59
C VAL A 803 -17.88 13.56 12.77
N TRP A 804 -17.45 14.05 13.93
CA TRP A 804 -17.21 15.46 14.22
C TRP A 804 -15.73 15.84 14.09
N GLY A 805 -14.86 14.88 13.75
CA GLY A 805 -13.42 15.08 13.59
C GLY A 805 -12.63 15.05 14.91
N CYS A 806 -13.26 14.66 16.02
CA CYS A 806 -12.59 14.51 17.30
C CYS A 806 -11.83 13.18 17.35
N ALA A 807 -10.59 13.23 17.83
CA ALA A 807 -9.77 12.03 18.01
C ALA A 807 -10.43 11.07 19.02
N LEU A 808 -10.45 9.79 18.69
CA LEU A 808 -10.92 8.73 19.56
C LEU A 808 -9.80 8.23 20.47
N TYR A 809 -10.18 7.81 21.67
CA TYR A 809 -9.26 7.35 22.71
C TYR A 809 -9.77 6.03 23.30
N ASP A 810 -8.84 5.16 23.72
CA ASP A 810 -9.16 3.99 24.51
C ASP A 810 -9.50 4.35 25.97
N ASP A 811 -9.87 3.35 26.78
CA ASP A 811 -10.23 3.53 28.19
C ASP A 811 -9.07 4.10 29.04
N ASP A 812 -7.83 3.94 28.58
CA ASP A 812 -6.62 4.47 29.21
C ASP A 812 -6.22 5.85 28.68
N MET A 813 -7.11 6.52 27.93
CA MET A 813 -6.90 7.83 27.32
C MET A 813 -5.72 7.87 26.31
N ARG A 814 -5.38 6.72 25.71
CA ARG A 814 -4.43 6.65 24.60
C ARG A 814 -5.17 6.84 23.28
N PRO A 815 -4.65 7.64 22.34
CA PRO A 815 -5.33 7.84 21.06
C PRO A 815 -5.40 6.52 20.29
N LEU A 816 -6.55 6.22 19.70
CA LEU A 816 -6.70 5.05 18.85
C LEU A 816 -5.97 5.29 17.52
N PRO A 817 -4.98 4.46 17.15
CA PRO A 817 -4.21 4.66 15.93
C PRO A 817 -5.07 4.45 14.68
N TYR A 818 -4.83 5.26 13.66
CA TYR A 818 -5.42 5.08 12.33
C TYR A 818 -4.33 4.72 11.33
N PRO A 819 -4.23 3.44 10.92
CA PRO A 819 -3.22 2.98 9.98
C PRO A 819 -3.65 3.17 8.51
N GLY A 820 -4.77 3.84 8.24
CA GLY A 820 -5.34 4.01 6.92
C GLY A 820 -4.86 5.28 6.21
N HIS A 821 -5.08 5.36 4.90
CA HIS A 821 -4.80 6.59 4.14
C HIS A 821 -5.80 7.71 4.48
N THR A 822 -5.51 8.94 4.06
CA THR A 822 -6.37 10.11 4.28
C THR A 822 -6.88 10.71 2.96
N ASN A 823 -7.80 11.66 3.09
CA ASN A 823 -8.36 12.43 1.97
C ASN A 823 -7.72 13.80 1.80
N ALA A 824 -6.67 14.08 2.57
CA ALA A 824 -6.01 15.36 2.51
C ALA A 824 -5.41 15.59 1.11
N PRO A 825 -5.48 16.83 0.60
CA PRO A 825 -4.85 17.17 -0.66
C PRO A 825 -3.33 17.06 -0.53
N VAL A 826 -2.65 16.76 -1.63
CA VAL A 826 -1.20 16.56 -1.64
C VAL A 826 -0.45 17.78 -2.18
N PRO A 827 0.80 18.03 -1.77
CA PRO A 827 1.59 19.12 -2.31
C PRO A 827 1.98 18.87 -3.77
N LEU A 828 2.16 19.94 -4.53
CA LEU A 828 2.90 19.94 -5.80
C LEU A 828 3.80 21.17 -5.87
N LEU A 829 5.10 20.92 -5.98
CA LEU A 829 6.14 21.93 -6.11
C LEU A 829 6.93 21.70 -7.40
N ILE A 830 7.38 22.79 -8.02
CA ILE A 830 8.33 22.75 -9.14
C ILE A 830 9.50 23.71 -8.90
N GLY A 831 10.67 23.32 -9.38
CA GLY A 831 11.87 24.14 -9.27
C GLY A 831 13.03 23.60 -10.10
N GLY A 832 14.23 24.00 -9.69
CA GLY A 832 15.47 23.59 -10.30
C GLY A 832 16.18 24.73 -11.01
N ALA A 833 17.52 24.74 -10.97
CA ALA A 833 18.37 25.72 -11.65
C ALA A 833 18.08 25.81 -13.16
N GLY A 834 17.66 24.70 -13.78
CA GLY A 834 17.31 24.63 -15.21
C GLY A 834 15.87 25.04 -15.55
N LEU A 835 15.05 25.44 -14.57
CA LEU A 835 13.64 25.81 -14.78
C LEU A 835 13.52 27.30 -15.16
N PRO A 836 12.95 27.65 -16.34
CA PRO A 836 12.86 29.05 -16.74
C PRO A 836 12.06 29.90 -15.75
N ASP A 837 12.55 31.11 -15.46
CA ASP A 837 11.96 32.05 -14.49
C ASP A 837 10.53 32.46 -14.77
N ARG A 838 10.04 32.29 -15.99
CA ARG A 838 8.64 32.59 -16.35
C ARG A 838 7.67 31.44 -16.06
N VAL A 839 8.16 30.22 -15.88
CA VAL A 839 7.30 29.05 -15.63
C VAL A 839 6.73 29.10 -14.22
N ARG A 840 5.39 29.10 -14.13
CA ARG A 840 4.61 29.25 -12.90
C ARG A 840 3.40 28.32 -12.95
N PHE A 841 2.78 28.05 -11.79
CA PHE A 841 1.46 27.42 -11.83
C PHE A 841 0.41 28.40 -12.34
N ARG A 842 -0.46 27.91 -13.22
CA ARG A 842 -1.58 28.71 -13.75
C ARG A 842 -2.59 28.98 -12.65
N ARG A 843 -3.25 30.14 -12.75
CA ARG A 843 -4.28 30.59 -11.80
C ARG A 843 -5.70 30.38 -12.30
N ASP A 844 -5.86 30.11 -13.60
CA ASP A 844 -7.14 29.84 -14.24
C ASP A 844 -7.63 28.39 -14.01
N LEU A 845 -6.73 27.49 -13.64
CA LEU A 845 -7.07 26.14 -13.17
C LEU A 845 -6.93 26.06 -11.65
N THR A 846 -8.00 26.39 -10.93
CA THR A 846 -8.03 26.41 -9.46
C THR A 846 -8.02 25.01 -8.85
N GLU A 847 -8.74 24.08 -9.46
CA GLU A 847 -8.86 22.68 -9.02
C GLU A 847 -7.95 21.77 -9.84
N GLY A 848 -6.81 21.36 -9.26
CA GLY A 848 -5.90 20.38 -9.86
C GLY A 848 -6.03 19.02 -9.19
N GLY A 849 -5.73 17.94 -9.93
CA GLY A 849 -5.60 16.59 -9.39
C GLY A 849 -4.34 15.90 -9.89
N LEU A 850 -4.10 14.68 -9.41
CA LEU A 850 -2.94 13.87 -9.85
C LEU A 850 -2.89 13.68 -11.37
N ALA A 851 -4.05 13.63 -12.04
CA ALA A 851 -4.14 13.45 -13.49
C ALA A 851 -3.43 14.58 -14.27
N ASN A 852 -3.36 15.79 -13.72
CA ASN A 852 -2.69 16.92 -14.38
C ASN A 852 -1.15 16.80 -14.35
N VAL A 853 -0.59 15.91 -13.52
CA VAL A 853 0.87 15.79 -13.34
C VAL A 853 1.55 15.30 -14.61
N ALA A 854 0.97 14.37 -15.37
CA ALA A 854 1.58 13.85 -16.59
C ALA A 854 1.81 14.94 -17.64
N ALA A 855 0.80 15.78 -17.90
CA ALA A 855 0.93 16.91 -18.82
C ALA A 855 1.93 17.96 -18.33
N THR A 856 1.92 18.21 -17.01
CA THR A 856 2.87 19.12 -16.37
C THR A 856 4.31 18.61 -16.52
N LEU A 857 4.53 17.31 -16.31
CA LEU A 857 5.83 16.65 -16.47
C LEU A 857 6.35 16.79 -17.92
N LEU A 858 5.49 16.55 -18.92
CA LEU A 858 5.86 16.69 -20.33
C LEU A 858 6.21 18.14 -20.69
N ASN A 859 5.45 19.12 -20.21
CA ASN A 859 5.77 20.54 -20.39
C ASN A 859 7.11 20.90 -19.74
N LEU A 860 7.41 20.38 -18.55
CA LEU A 860 8.71 20.58 -17.90
C LEU A 860 9.87 19.86 -18.62
N LEU A 861 9.60 18.84 -19.44
CA LEU A 861 10.58 18.25 -20.36
C LEU A 861 10.74 19.03 -21.66
N GLY A 862 9.91 20.06 -21.89
CA GLY A 862 9.90 20.86 -23.10
C GLY A 862 9.08 20.26 -24.24
N PHE A 863 8.06 19.46 -23.92
CA PHE A 863 7.11 18.88 -24.87
C PHE A 863 5.68 19.39 -24.66
N GLU A 864 4.91 19.47 -25.74
CA GLU A 864 3.45 19.59 -25.66
C GLU A 864 2.88 18.29 -25.07
N ALA A 865 1.87 18.42 -24.23
CA ALA A 865 1.15 17.27 -23.71
C ALA A 865 0.13 16.79 -24.76
N PRO A 866 -0.12 15.46 -24.87
CA PRO A 866 -1.19 14.93 -25.72
C PRO A 866 -2.57 15.49 -25.32
N ASP A 867 -3.45 15.72 -26.30
CA ASP A 867 -4.80 16.28 -26.09
C ASP A 867 -5.69 15.41 -25.19
N VAL A 868 -5.38 14.11 -25.09
CA VAL A 868 -6.09 13.17 -24.22
C VAL A 868 -5.75 13.36 -22.73
N TYR A 869 -4.69 14.10 -22.38
CA TYR A 869 -4.33 14.36 -21.00
C TYR A 869 -5.12 15.53 -20.41
N GLU A 870 -5.35 15.46 -19.10
CA GLU A 870 -5.77 16.61 -18.32
C GLU A 870 -4.79 17.78 -18.51
N PRO A 871 -5.28 19.03 -18.54
CA PRO A 871 -4.44 20.18 -18.81
C PRO A 871 -3.24 20.28 -17.87
N SER A 872 -2.10 20.67 -18.42
CA SER A 872 -0.92 21.01 -17.63
C SER A 872 -1.21 22.12 -16.62
N LEU A 873 -0.59 22.00 -15.45
CA LEU A 873 -0.71 22.94 -14.34
C LEU A 873 0.21 24.16 -14.50
N VAL A 874 1.16 24.12 -15.43
CA VAL A 874 2.11 25.21 -15.65
C VAL A 874 1.69 26.11 -16.79
N ALA A 875 2.04 27.38 -16.66
CA ALA A 875 1.95 28.41 -17.69
C ALA A 875 3.28 29.16 -17.76
N VAL A 876 3.44 29.92 -18.85
CA VAL A 876 4.62 30.72 -19.17
C VAL A 876 4.28 32.20 -19.16
#